data_AF-A0A512UP40-F1
#
_entry.id   AF-A0A512UP40-F1
#
_cell.length_a   1.000
_cell.length_b   1.000
_cell.length_c   1.000
_cell.angle_alpha   90.00
_cell.angle_beta   90.00
_cell.angle_gamma   90.00
#
_symmetry.space_group_name_H-M   'P 1'
#
loop_
_entity.id
_entity.type
_entity.pdbx_description
1 polymer ?
#
loop_
_entity_poly.entity_id
_entity_poly.type
_entity_poly.pdbx_seq_one_letter_code
_entity_poly.pdbx_strand_id
1 'polypeptide(L)'
;MSAALVNGTTGVTLYAPERSLINNTIDFYTKSVGLAVQKDTESEVLLAADSGVSVTVKLSQTATSADKIASTKNKYAAEATSCDWRAQGSHVAFSVANLNALISSLKTSGEPVQIFPNELYPTEAYSIDPLGHIVGFTSAQNLMSVRPNAEKLEPVNADVSEPVSSSASEKSAPIESSQQKRNIAVMTSGGDAPGMNACVRAVVRASIFHGCKAFAVMEGYEGLVRGGPEYIKEMSWQDVEGFLSDGGTNIGTARCMAFKERAGRLQGCKHMIDAGIDALIVCGGDGSLTGADLFRSEWPSLIQELKEKGSITDDQYEKHKHLNICGTVGSIDNDMATTDATIGAFSSLDRICKAIDYIDATANSHSRAFVVEVMGRHCGWLALMAGIACSADYILIPEKPSSGQDWKDQMCNIVSKHRARGKRKTVVVVAEGAITSDLEHISAANVKDVVLATLQGVEAVKAVLESTPDTPSPLIGVEENKVVRLSLVDAVRITKSVAEAIDTKNFDKAMQLRDTDFSEYLHNFMAINSANHDKPSLPAEKRKRIAIINVGAPAGGMNSALYSMATYCWMSKGGCEIGTNRNTPEETDIGMIAYYFEKYAFDGLVLVGGFEAFESLHQLEKARALYPSFRIPMVLIPATLSNNVPGTEYSLGADTCLNSLMDYCDIVKQSASATRNRAFVVEVQGGNSGYIATYAGLACGAQVSYVPEEGIDLAQLELDIKSLTESFAVSAENSTKSGKLVLKSINASKVLSTEVIADIMKSESNGAFDVKTAIPGHVQQGGLPSPIDRTRACRFAVKAVQFIEDSADDISAYRQAEDFNADDKTASATAAVLGIKSSHLRFGSIRQLYDYETEIAKRMPKKISWEHTREIADQLAGANAVGKVVALPISSNTNISELLEKCSNTNQVASIRDDIIDLNKQYVNFVTSGGSATPYERRQVKNNTCKLFQAMEKADFEQNGNLFRFTGEPEPPVTLSKHNIAPVAMEQYEPQKISGKNGQSVRIGPEHARRHVYVENIQKSTVFGTQNNDNAPWSVHMQNLSGSRVVMRCDGPIILHNVEASVLLVECHQLRIHEMKNCRVYANVSNSRVIIEGSENVTFSGFSDGKLCAPAFSVDDFDWPTSEAVNPHYKLVDGGDDGRGSAVELLKEWKGAGSC
;
A
#
# COMPACT_ATOMS: atom_id res chain seq x y z
N MET A 1 20.94 -20.72 -48.97
CA MET A 1 19.92 -19.68 -48.69
C MET A 1 20.26 -18.47 -49.53
N SER A 2 19.28 -17.93 -50.25
CA SER A 2 19.43 -16.75 -51.11
C SER A 2 19.96 -15.56 -50.31
N ALA A 3 21.09 -14.98 -50.73
CA ALA A 3 21.51 -13.68 -50.20
C ALA A 3 20.36 -12.69 -50.39
N ALA A 4 20.00 -11.96 -49.34
CA ALA A 4 19.01 -10.90 -49.46
C ALA A 4 19.48 -9.92 -50.54
N LEU A 5 18.61 -9.58 -51.50
CA LEU A 5 18.95 -8.62 -52.56
C LEU A 5 19.21 -7.21 -52.03
N VAL A 6 18.81 -6.93 -50.77
CA VAL A 6 18.98 -5.63 -50.10
C VAL A 6 19.55 -5.89 -48.70
N ASN A 7 20.81 -5.51 -48.48
CA ASN A 7 21.53 -5.69 -47.21
C ASN A 7 21.34 -4.53 -46.21
N GLY A 8 20.58 -3.49 -46.60
CA GLY A 8 20.35 -2.28 -45.81
C GLY A 8 20.04 -1.07 -46.70
N THR A 9 19.79 0.08 -46.08
CA THR A 9 19.55 1.36 -46.78
C THR A 9 20.79 2.23 -46.66
N THR A 10 21.43 2.56 -47.78
CA THR A 10 22.67 3.35 -47.83
C THR A 10 22.44 4.86 -47.68
N GLY A 11 21.25 5.35 -48.01
CA GLY A 11 20.89 6.76 -47.84
C GLY A 11 19.57 7.13 -48.51
N VAL A 12 19.08 8.34 -48.21
CA VAL A 12 17.83 8.89 -48.77
C VAL A 12 18.17 10.09 -49.65
N THR A 13 17.58 10.19 -50.84
CA THR A 13 17.72 11.36 -51.72
C THR A 13 16.43 12.18 -51.71
N LEU A 14 16.53 13.44 -51.32
CA LEU A 14 15.44 14.43 -51.32
C LEU A 14 15.63 15.44 -52.44
N TYR A 15 14.53 15.91 -53.03
CA TYR A 15 14.55 16.89 -54.11
C TYR A 15 13.90 18.20 -53.66
N ALA A 16 14.63 19.31 -53.80
CA ALA A 16 14.16 20.64 -53.44
C ALA A 16 13.99 21.53 -54.68
N PRO A 17 12.92 22.35 -54.76
CA PRO A 17 12.68 23.23 -55.91
C PRO A 17 13.56 24.50 -55.89
N GLU A 18 13.97 24.94 -54.69
CA GLU A 18 14.73 26.17 -54.48
C GLU A 18 15.86 25.97 -53.47
N ARG A 19 16.94 26.76 -53.61
CA ARG A 19 18.11 26.69 -52.71
C ARG A 19 17.81 27.16 -51.28
N SER A 20 16.84 28.05 -51.11
CA SER A 20 16.35 28.52 -49.80
C SER A 20 15.87 27.35 -48.93
N LEU A 21 15.10 26.43 -49.51
CA LEU A 21 14.58 25.25 -48.83
C LEU A 21 15.66 24.20 -48.57
N ILE A 22 16.70 24.14 -49.39
CA ILE A 22 17.88 23.27 -49.15
C ILE A 22 18.55 23.69 -47.84
N ASN A 23 18.77 24.99 -47.62
CA ASN A 23 19.40 25.48 -46.39
C ASN A 23 18.55 25.17 -45.15
N ASN A 24 17.23 25.36 -45.22
CA ASN A 24 16.34 25.01 -44.12
C ASN A 24 16.35 23.50 -43.82
N THR A 25 16.44 22.67 -44.87
CA THR A 25 16.51 21.21 -44.75
C THR A 25 17.83 20.77 -44.10
N ILE A 26 18.95 21.42 -44.43
CA ILE A 26 20.24 21.20 -43.78
C ILE A 26 20.13 21.49 -42.28
N ASP A 27 19.62 22.67 -41.92
CA ASP A 27 19.47 23.07 -40.53
C ASP A 27 18.59 22.10 -39.73
N PHE A 28 17.50 21.61 -40.33
CA PHE A 28 16.61 20.64 -39.70
C PHE A 28 17.30 19.32 -39.42
N TYR A 29 17.94 18.70 -40.42
CA TYR A 29 18.58 17.39 -40.23
C TYR A 29 19.85 17.45 -39.38
N THR A 30 20.59 18.56 -39.40
CA THR A 30 21.72 18.77 -38.49
C THR A 30 21.28 18.92 -37.04
N LYS A 31 20.18 19.65 -36.76
CA LYS A 31 19.67 19.83 -35.39
C LYS A 31 18.91 18.61 -34.86
N SER A 32 18.11 17.95 -35.70
CA SER A 32 17.21 16.88 -35.28
C SER A 32 17.88 15.50 -35.24
N VAL A 33 18.72 15.18 -36.24
CA VAL A 33 19.36 13.86 -36.40
C VAL A 33 20.86 13.91 -36.14
N GLY A 34 21.48 15.09 -36.12
CA GLY A 34 22.93 15.25 -35.89
C GLY A 34 23.79 15.01 -37.14
N LEU A 35 23.22 15.13 -38.36
CA LEU A 35 23.99 14.94 -39.60
C LEU A 35 24.90 16.14 -39.91
N ALA A 36 26.12 15.87 -40.37
CA ALA A 36 27.08 16.90 -40.77
C ALA A 36 27.16 17.02 -42.30
N VAL A 37 27.41 18.25 -42.79
CA VAL A 37 27.63 18.52 -44.21
C VAL A 37 28.99 17.96 -44.62
N GLN A 38 28.99 16.92 -45.46
CA GLN A 38 30.22 16.30 -46.00
C GLN A 38 30.60 16.88 -47.36
N LYS A 39 29.60 17.26 -48.16
CA LYS A 39 29.80 17.85 -49.49
C LYS A 39 28.72 18.88 -49.77
N ASP A 40 29.12 20.09 -50.14
CA ASP A 40 28.22 21.16 -50.56
C ASP A 40 28.62 21.64 -51.96
N THR A 41 27.72 21.46 -52.92
CA THR A 41 27.85 21.97 -54.28
C THR A 41 26.60 22.77 -54.65
N GLU A 42 26.67 23.65 -55.64
CA GLU A 42 25.53 24.52 -56.01
C GLU A 42 24.23 23.73 -56.32
N SER A 43 24.35 22.51 -56.85
CA SER A 43 23.22 21.65 -57.24
C SER A 43 22.88 20.51 -56.27
N GLU A 44 23.79 20.14 -55.36
CA GLU A 44 23.65 18.96 -54.50
C GLU A 44 24.38 19.14 -53.16
N VAL A 45 23.72 18.75 -52.07
CA VAL A 45 24.29 18.73 -50.72
C VAL A 45 24.18 17.33 -50.13
N LEU A 46 25.28 16.80 -49.59
CA LEU A 46 25.33 15.51 -48.91
C LEU A 46 25.52 15.73 -47.40
N LEU A 47 24.56 15.24 -46.63
CA LEU A 47 24.58 15.16 -45.17
C LEU A 47 24.86 13.72 -44.76
N ALA A 48 25.84 13.48 -43.88
CA ALA A 48 26.11 12.14 -43.37
C ALA A 48 26.61 12.18 -41.91
N ALA A 49 26.42 11.07 -41.21
CA ALA A 49 26.98 10.79 -39.89
C ALA A 49 27.89 9.55 -39.92
N ASP A 50 28.78 9.42 -38.94
CA ASP A 50 29.76 8.33 -38.84
C ASP A 50 29.11 6.94 -38.72
N SER A 51 27.81 6.88 -38.36
CA SER A 51 26.99 5.68 -38.24
C SER A 51 26.49 5.10 -39.58
N GLY A 52 26.90 5.64 -40.72
CA GLY A 52 26.56 5.14 -42.07
C GLY A 52 25.22 5.64 -42.63
N VAL A 53 24.55 6.56 -41.95
CA VAL A 53 23.31 7.21 -42.42
C VAL A 53 23.65 8.42 -43.28
N SER A 54 23.08 8.52 -44.49
CA SER A 54 23.26 9.66 -45.39
C SER A 54 21.94 10.19 -45.98
N VAL A 55 21.84 11.52 -46.08
CA VAL A 55 20.74 12.24 -46.72
C VAL A 55 21.33 13.16 -47.79
N THR A 56 20.93 12.96 -49.04
CA THR A 56 21.38 13.77 -50.19
C THR A 56 20.25 14.67 -50.64
N VAL A 57 20.44 15.99 -50.65
CA VAL A 57 19.45 16.96 -51.12
C VAL A 57 19.89 17.51 -52.48
N LYS A 58 19.07 17.29 -53.52
CA LYS A 58 19.34 17.73 -54.90
C LYS A 58 18.38 18.83 -55.34
N LEU A 59 18.90 19.83 -56.03
CA LEU A 59 18.07 20.83 -56.69
C LEU A 59 17.45 20.22 -57.96
N SER A 60 16.11 20.22 -58.07
CA SER A 60 15.43 19.74 -59.28
C SER A 60 14.17 20.54 -59.58
N GLN A 61 13.96 20.84 -60.86
CA GLN A 61 12.73 21.48 -61.36
C GLN A 61 11.51 20.55 -61.33
N THR A 62 11.71 19.24 -61.11
CA THR A 62 10.64 18.24 -60.96
C THR A 62 10.17 18.08 -59.50
N ALA A 63 10.73 18.84 -58.56
CA ALA A 63 10.33 18.79 -57.15
C ALA A 63 8.98 19.48 -56.92
N THR A 64 8.30 19.11 -55.82
CA THR A 64 7.04 19.71 -55.40
C THR A 64 7.18 21.24 -55.25
N SER A 65 6.24 22.02 -55.80
CA SER A 65 6.27 23.48 -55.71
C SER A 65 6.13 23.97 -54.26
N ALA A 66 6.75 25.13 -53.95
CA ALA A 66 6.76 25.70 -52.61
C ALA A 66 5.34 25.90 -52.01
N ASP A 67 4.38 26.33 -52.82
CA ASP A 67 2.97 26.52 -52.39
C ASP A 67 2.30 25.20 -51.96
N LYS A 68 2.65 24.10 -52.63
CA LYS A 68 2.10 22.77 -52.32
C LYS A 68 2.77 22.16 -51.07
N ILE A 69 4.02 22.52 -50.80
CA ILE A 69 4.72 22.15 -49.56
C ILE A 69 4.07 22.86 -48.36
N ALA A 70 3.80 24.16 -48.47
CA ALA A 70 3.16 24.94 -47.42
C ALA A 70 1.73 24.45 -47.10
N SER A 71 0.93 24.13 -48.12
CA SER A 71 -0.42 23.59 -47.92
C SER A 71 -0.40 22.21 -47.26
N THR A 72 0.59 21.37 -47.58
CA THR A 72 0.76 20.05 -46.97
C THR A 72 1.12 20.15 -45.48
N LYS A 73 2.03 21.06 -45.11
CA LYS A 73 2.37 21.32 -43.69
C LYS A 73 1.17 21.81 -42.88
N ASN A 74 0.42 22.76 -43.43
CA ASN A 74 -0.78 23.28 -42.76
C ASN A 74 -1.85 22.20 -42.59
N LYS A 75 -2.02 21.31 -43.58
CA LYS A 75 -2.94 20.18 -43.49
C LYS A 75 -2.57 19.25 -42.33
N TYR A 76 -1.32 18.78 -42.28
CA TYR A 76 -0.90 17.86 -41.21
C TYR A 76 -0.90 18.53 -39.83
N ALA A 77 -0.52 19.80 -39.73
CA ALA A 77 -0.61 20.55 -38.48
C ALA A 77 -2.06 20.68 -37.97
N ALA A 78 -3.04 20.84 -38.87
CA ALA A 78 -4.46 20.87 -38.50
C ALA A 78 -5.01 19.48 -38.11
N GLU A 79 -4.48 18.41 -38.69
CA GLU A 79 -4.92 17.01 -38.46
C GLU A 79 -4.10 16.27 -37.37
N ALA A 80 -3.18 16.95 -36.69
CA ALA A 80 -2.22 16.35 -35.74
C ALA A 80 -2.88 15.57 -34.59
N THR A 81 -4.07 16.01 -34.15
CA THR A 81 -4.83 15.40 -33.05
C THR A 81 -5.99 14.52 -33.53
N SER A 82 -6.37 14.58 -34.80
CA SER A 82 -7.56 13.89 -35.33
C SER A 82 -7.22 12.63 -36.14
N CYS A 83 -6.01 12.54 -36.71
CA CYS A 83 -5.63 11.44 -37.61
C CYS A 83 -4.16 11.02 -37.42
N ASP A 84 -3.88 9.71 -37.53
CA ASP A 84 -2.52 9.16 -37.53
C ASP A 84 -1.82 9.46 -38.86
N TRP A 85 -0.73 10.23 -38.82
CA TRP A 85 0.03 10.62 -40.01
C TRP A 85 0.68 9.43 -40.72
N ARG A 86 1.02 8.35 -39.99
CA ARG A 86 1.65 7.13 -40.55
C ARG A 86 0.76 6.45 -41.59
N ALA A 87 -0.55 6.57 -41.43
CA ALA A 87 -1.53 6.01 -42.36
C ALA A 87 -1.73 6.87 -43.62
N GLN A 88 -1.31 8.14 -43.59
CA GLN A 88 -1.57 9.09 -44.68
C GLN A 88 -0.45 9.17 -45.72
N GLY A 89 0.77 8.73 -45.41
CA GLY A 89 1.91 8.83 -46.33
C GLY A 89 3.10 7.97 -45.95
N SER A 90 3.92 7.64 -46.96
CA SER A 90 5.21 6.98 -46.77
C SER A 90 6.18 7.91 -46.06
N HIS A 91 6.90 7.39 -45.09
CA HIS A 91 7.85 8.14 -44.26
C HIS A 91 9.14 7.37 -44.06
N VAL A 92 10.19 8.09 -43.69
CA VAL A 92 11.48 7.51 -43.27
C VAL A 92 11.63 7.76 -41.78
N ALA A 93 12.02 6.74 -41.03
CA ALA A 93 12.31 6.87 -39.61
C ALA A 93 13.81 6.77 -39.31
N PHE A 94 14.29 7.64 -38.44
CA PHE A 94 15.68 7.68 -37.98
C PHE A 94 15.79 7.16 -36.55
N SER A 95 16.83 6.38 -36.29
CA SER A 95 17.21 6.00 -34.93
C SER A 95 17.98 7.14 -34.28
N VAL A 96 17.56 7.57 -33.08
CA VAL A 96 18.15 8.70 -32.34
C VAL A 96 18.53 8.27 -30.92
N ALA A 97 19.67 8.76 -30.43
CA ALA A 97 20.19 8.36 -29.11
C ALA A 97 19.33 8.87 -27.94
N ASN A 98 18.71 10.05 -28.07
CA ASN A 98 17.83 10.62 -27.04
C ASN A 98 16.56 11.21 -27.68
N LEU A 99 15.49 10.43 -27.66
CA LEU A 99 14.20 10.81 -28.24
C LEU A 99 13.52 11.95 -27.46
N ASN A 100 13.63 11.97 -26.13
CA ASN A 100 12.98 12.97 -25.26
C ASN A 100 13.57 14.37 -25.45
N ALA A 101 14.88 14.47 -25.59
CA ALA A 101 15.56 15.74 -25.90
C ALA A 101 15.14 16.28 -27.27
N LEU A 102 15.02 15.40 -28.27
CA LEU A 102 14.57 15.78 -29.61
C LEU A 102 13.12 16.27 -29.62
N ILE A 103 12.20 15.56 -28.96
CA ILE A 103 10.79 15.96 -28.86
C ILE A 103 10.68 17.34 -28.21
N SER A 104 11.44 17.58 -27.14
CA SER A 104 11.46 18.87 -26.44
C SER A 104 11.99 20.00 -27.33
N SER A 105 13.03 19.72 -28.12
CA SER A 105 13.60 20.65 -29.10
C SER A 105 12.60 21.02 -30.20
N LEU A 106 11.94 20.01 -30.81
CA LEU A 106 10.95 20.20 -31.87
C LEU A 106 9.71 20.98 -31.38
N LYS A 107 9.24 20.69 -30.16
CA LYS A 107 8.16 21.44 -29.51
C LYS A 107 8.55 22.90 -29.25
N THR A 108 9.79 23.13 -28.79
CA THR A 108 10.30 24.49 -28.52
C THR A 108 10.50 25.31 -29.80
N SER A 109 10.86 24.66 -30.91
CA SER A 109 10.96 25.30 -32.23
C SER A 109 9.60 25.55 -32.90
N GLY A 110 8.49 25.09 -32.30
CA GLY A 110 7.14 25.27 -32.84
C GLY A 110 6.82 24.35 -34.02
N GLU A 111 7.59 23.29 -34.23
CA GLU A 111 7.32 22.30 -35.29
C GLU A 111 6.22 21.33 -34.82
N PRO A 112 5.30 20.92 -35.70
CA PRO A 112 4.24 19.99 -35.33
C PRO A 112 4.84 18.59 -35.10
N VAL A 113 4.50 17.97 -33.96
CA VAL A 113 5.01 16.65 -33.55
C VAL A 113 3.85 15.76 -33.12
N GLN A 114 3.79 14.55 -33.67
CA GLN A 114 2.85 13.51 -33.26
C GLN A 114 3.62 12.38 -32.54
N ILE A 115 3.20 12.03 -31.32
CA ILE A 115 3.94 11.12 -30.42
C ILE A 115 3.18 9.80 -30.25
N PHE A 116 3.89 8.67 -30.25
CA PHE A 116 3.32 7.34 -30.01
C PHE A 116 4.14 6.53 -29.00
N PRO A 117 3.51 5.62 -28.22
CA PRO A 117 2.06 5.39 -28.11
C PRO A 117 1.35 6.43 -27.23
N ASN A 118 2.08 7.16 -26.38
CA ASN A 118 1.53 8.21 -25.52
C ASN A 118 2.56 9.33 -25.29
N GLU A 119 2.10 10.52 -24.90
CA GLU A 119 2.96 11.71 -24.73
C GLU A 119 3.94 11.62 -23.55
N LEU A 120 3.70 10.73 -22.58
CA LEU A 120 4.51 10.59 -21.37
C LEU A 120 5.67 9.61 -21.54
N TYR A 121 5.52 8.59 -22.37
CA TYR A 121 6.51 7.54 -22.64
C TYR A 121 6.62 7.35 -24.16
N PRO A 122 7.19 8.33 -24.87
CA PRO A 122 7.35 8.24 -26.31
C PRO A 122 8.30 7.10 -26.67
N THR A 123 7.87 6.20 -27.55
CA THR A 123 8.75 5.24 -28.23
C THR A 123 9.05 5.68 -29.65
N GLU A 124 8.13 6.44 -30.24
CA GLU A 124 8.22 7.02 -31.57
C GLU A 124 7.69 8.45 -31.56
N ALA A 125 8.32 9.31 -32.34
CA ALA A 125 7.82 10.65 -32.62
C ALA A 125 7.89 10.93 -34.12
N TYR A 126 6.89 11.62 -34.66
CA TYR A 126 6.83 12.00 -36.07
C TYR A 126 6.73 13.51 -36.19
N SER A 127 7.47 14.07 -37.13
CA SER A 127 7.42 15.49 -37.47
C SER A 127 7.49 15.65 -38.99
N ILE A 128 7.46 16.89 -39.48
CA ILE A 128 7.41 17.22 -40.90
C ILE A 128 8.71 17.95 -41.28
N ASP A 129 9.40 17.47 -42.31
CA ASP A 129 10.61 18.13 -42.79
C ASP A 129 10.30 19.47 -43.51
N PRO A 130 11.33 20.31 -43.74
CA PRO A 130 11.13 21.56 -44.47
C PRO A 130 10.57 21.41 -45.89
N LEU A 131 10.68 20.23 -46.51
CA LEU A 131 10.18 19.90 -47.85
C LEU A 131 8.76 19.29 -47.85
N GLY A 132 8.14 19.10 -46.68
CA GLY A 132 6.77 18.61 -46.52
C GLY A 132 6.61 17.09 -46.41
N HIS A 133 7.68 16.34 -46.17
CA HIS A 133 7.66 14.90 -45.94
C HIS A 133 7.52 14.58 -44.46
N ILE A 134 6.84 13.47 -44.15
CA ILE A 134 6.75 12.94 -42.78
C ILE A 134 8.07 12.22 -42.45
N VAL A 135 8.65 12.55 -41.29
CA VAL A 135 9.88 11.97 -40.76
C VAL A 135 9.62 11.40 -39.37
N GLY A 136 9.95 10.14 -39.17
CA GLY A 136 9.85 9.45 -37.87
C GLY A 136 11.18 9.44 -37.11
N PHE A 137 11.09 9.34 -35.80
CA PHE A 137 12.22 9.24 -34.87
C PHE A 137 11.93 8.16 -33.83
N THR A 138 12.91 7.32 -33.52
CA THR A 138 12.78 6.27 -32.50
C THR A 138 14.08 6.08 -31.73
N SER A 139 13.99 5.72 -30.44
CA SER A 139 15.14 5.30 -29.63
C SER A 139 15.54 3.85 -29.87
N ALA A 140 14.73 3.07 -30.59
CA ALA A 140 15.03 1.69 -30.95
C ALA A 140 15.97 1.60 -32.15
N GLN A 141 16.66 0.47 -32.30
CA GLN A 141 17.52 0.20 -33.45
C GLN A 141 16.72 0.09 -34.76
N ASN A 142 15.45 -0.32 -34.68
CA ASN A 142 14.49 -0.32 -35.79
C ASN A 142 13.05 -0.18 -35.27
N LEU A 143 12.12 0.23 -36.14
CA LEU A 143 10.70 0.43 -35.83
C LEU A 143 9.95 -0.85 -35.44
N MET A 144 10.48 -2.04 -35.75
CA MET A 144 9.82 -3.33 -35.51
C MET A 144 10.33 -4.02 -34.22
N SER A 145 11.07 -3.30 -33.37
CA SER A 145 11.64 -3.86 -32.15
C SER A 145 10.54 -4.22 -31.14
N VAL A 146 10.61 -5.44 -30.60
CA VAL A 146 9.59 -6.01 -29.69
C VAL A 146 9.62 -5.36 -28.29
N ARG A 147 10.69 -4.63 -27.94
CA ARG A 147 10.85 -3.91 -26.66
C ARG A 147 11.63 -2.60 -26.83
N PRO A 148 10.99 -1.49 -27.22
CA PRO A 148 11.65 -0.18 -27.24
C PRO A 148 11.91 0.34 -25.81
N ASN A 149 13.07 0.97 -25.59
CA ASN A 149 13.37 1.68 -24.35
C ASN A 149 12.54 2.97 -24.29
N ALA A 150 11.44 2.95 -23.55
CA ALA A 150 10.58 4.12 -23.34
C ALA A 150 11.00 4.85 -22.06
N GLU A 151 11.48 6.08 -22.21
CA GLU A 151 11.85 6.96 -21.08
C GLU A 151 10.76 8.02 -20.87
N LYS A 152 10.52 8.41 -19.62
CA LYS A 152 9.49 9.39 -19.28
C LYS A 152 9.83 10.79 -19.82
N LEU A 153 8.93 11.41 -20.57
CA LEU A 153 9.02 12.80 -21.02
C LEU A 153 8.52 13.73 -19.90
N GLU A 154 9.39 14.61 -19.40
CA GLU A 154 9.00 15.62 -18.41
C GLU A 154 8.33 16.83 -19.10
N PRO A 155 7.22 17.36 -18.54
CA PRO A 155 6.50 18.46 -19.17
C PRO A 155 7.33 19.75 -19.17
N VAL A 156 7.45 20.38 -20.33
CA VAL A 156 8.08 21.70 -20.50
C VAL A 156 7.12 22.77 -19.97
N ASN A 157 7.46 23.38 -18.85
CA ASN A 157 6.82 24.52 -18.16
C ASN A 157 5.56 25.09 -18.84
N ALA A 158 4.39 24.64 -18.39
CA ALA A 158 3.16 25.43 -18.43
C ALA A 158 2.96 26.03 -17.04
N ASP A 159 2.73 27.34 -16.99
CA ASP A 159 2.48 28.12 -15.77
C ASP A 159 1.61 27.37 -14.76
N VAL A 160 2.23 26.99 -13.65
CA VAL A 160 1.54 26.41 -12.51
C VAL A 160 0.87 27.55 -11.75
N SER A 161 -0.41 27.79 -12.02
CA SER A 161 -1.27 28.42 -11.02
C SER A 161 -1.42 27.43 -9.87
N GLU A 162 -0.67 27.65 -8.80
CA GLU A 162 -0.79 26.88 -7.56
C GLU A 162 -2.23 26.92 -7.05
N PRO A 163 -2.83 25.77 -6.65
CA PRO A 163 -3.98 25.81 -5.77
C PRO A 163 -3.48 26.29 -4.39
N VAL A 164 -4.05 27.41 -3.95
CA VAL A 164 -3.91 27.95 -2.58
C VAL A 164 -4.19 26.82 -1.60
N SER A 165 -3.11 26.26 -1.05
CA SER A 165 -3.18 25.27 0.02
C SER A 165 -3.29 26.01 1.35
N SER A 166 -4.38 25.72 2.05
CA SER A 166 -4.56 26.08 3.45
C SER A 166 -3.42 25.47 4.27
N SER A 167 -2.77 26.33 5.04
CA SER A 167 -1.70 26.05 6.00
C SER A 167 -2.02 24.90 6.97
N ALA A 168 -1.53 23.69 6.70
CA ALA A 168 -1.24 22.64 7.69
C ALA A 168 -0.59 21.41 7.04
N SER A 169 0.69 21.52 6.66
CA SER A 169 1.62 20.37 6.64
C SER A 169 3.02 20.86 6.29
N GLU A 170 3.69 21.49 7.25
CA GLU A 170 5.15 21.56 7.19
C GLU A 170 5.69 20.13 7.35
N LYS A 171 6.18 19.55 6.26
CA LYS A 171 7.10 18.41 6.34
C LYS A 171 8.38 18.93 7.00
N SER A 172 8.46 18.80 8.31
CA SER A 172 9.71 19.00 9.04
C SER A 172 10.74 18.02 8.48
N ALA A 173 11.82 18.55 7.91
CA ALA A 173 13.03 17.79 7.61
C ALA A 173 13.48 16.99 8.86
N PRO A 174 14.12 15.82 8.72
CA PRO A 174 14.61 15.09 9.87
C PRO A 174 15.69 15.94 10.56
N ILE A 175 15.32 16.49 11.71
CA ILE A 175 16.25 17.14 12.61
C ILE A 175 17.12 16.01 13.18
N GLU A 176 18.37 15.91 12.72
CA GLU A 176 19.44 15.21 13.45
C GLU A 176 19.72 16.00 14.75
N SER A 177 18.80 15.87 15.70
CA SER A 177 19.10 16.12 17.10
C SER A 177 19.43 14.77 17.71
N SER A 178 20.50 14.68 18.48
CA SER A 178 20.72 13.62 19.46
C SER A 178 19.51 13.55 20.40
N GLN A 179 18.45 12.84 20.00
CA GLN A 179 17.22 12.77 20.78
C GLN A 179 17.55 12.10 22.12
N GLN A 180 17.52 12.89 23.20
CA GLN A 180 17.56 12.37 24.55
C GLN A 180 16.48 11.30 24.69
N LYS A 181 16.87 10.10 25.14
CA LYS A 181 15.93 9.02 25.47
C LYS A 181 15.01 9.52 26.57
N ARG A 182 13.71 9.59 26.28
CA ARG A 182 12.68 10.05 27.22
C ARG A 182 11.99 8.87 27.89
N ASN A 183 11.56 9.06 29.12
CA ASN A 183 10.69 8.12 29.82
C ASN A 183 9.23 8.52 29.58
N ILE A 184 8.45 7.64 28.97
CA ILE A 184 7.09 7.92 28.52
C ILE A 184 6.11 7.14 29.39
N ALA A 185 5.17 7.84 30.01
CA ALA A 185 4.07 7.23 30.76
C ALA A 185 2.76 7.29 29.99
N VAL A 186 1.96 6.24 30.06
CA VAL A 186 0.60 6.17 29.53
C VAL A 186 -0.41 5.99 30.66
N MET A 187 -1.55 6.67 30.56
CA MET A 187 -2.66 6.48 31.49
C MET A 187 -4.00 6.50 30.75
N THR A 188 -4.96 5.76 31.28
CA THR A 188 -6.36 5.80 30.84
C THR A 188 -7.20 6.47 31.91
N SER A 189 -8.11 7.36 31.51
CA SER A 189 -8.94 8.10 32.46
C SER A 189 -10.31 8.41 31.89
N GLY A 190 -11.35 8.32 32.73
CA GLY A 190 -12.74 8.55 32.34
C GLY A 190 -13.54 7.25 32.30
N GLY A 191 -14.65 7.24 31.56
CA GLY A 191 -15.39 6.01 31.27
C GLY A 191 -14.56 5.08 30.41
N ASP A 192 -14.73 3.77 30.57
CA ASP A 192 -14.05 2.79 29.75
C ASP A 192 -14.58 2.81 28.31
N ALA A 193 -13.68 2.62 27.36
CA ALA A 193 -14.02 2.54 25.95
C ALA A 193 -13.27 1.36 25.30
N PRO A 194 -13.95 0.48 24.55
CA PRO A 194 -13.29 -0.59 23.81
C PRO A 194 -12.18 -0.03 22.90
N GLY A 195 -10.97 -0.60 23.01
CA GLY A 195 -9.79 -0.10 22.29
C GLY A 195 -8.79 0.69 23.14
N MET A 196 -9.13 1.05 24.39
CA MET A 196 -8.16 1.67 25.32
C MET A 196 -6.94 0.75 25.55
N ASN A 197 -7.14 -0.56 25.71
CA ASN A 197 -6.05 -1.53 25.80
C ASN A 197 -5.17 -1.57 24.55
N ALA A 198 -5.77 -1.51 23.36
CA ALA A 198 -5.02 -1.43 22.09
C ALA A 198 -4.16 -0.16 22.01
N CYS A 199 -4.69 0.98 22.48
CA CYS A 199 -3.95 2.24 22.58
C CYS A 199 -2.75 2.12 23.55
N VAL A 200 -2.97 1.59 24.76
CA VAL A 200 -1.89 1.36 25.75
C VAL A 200 -0.82 0.45 25.17
N ARG A 201 -1.21 -0.66 24.52
CA ARG A 201 -0.27 -1.58 23.86
C ARG A 201 0.58 -0.87 22.80
N ALA A 202 -0.05 -0.07 21.94
CA ALA A 202 0.66 0.65 20.89
C ALA A 202 1.68 1.63 21.49
N VAL A 203 1.29 2.41 22.51
CA VAL A 203 2.18 3.35 23.20
C VAL A 203 3.36 2.64 23.85
N VAL A 204 3.13 1.55 24.60
CA VAL A 204 4.20 0.80 25.27
C VAL A 204 5.19 0.22 24.26
N ARG A 205 4.69 -0.52 23.25
CA ARG A 205 5.57 -1.15 22.24
C ARG A 205 6.29 -0.13 21.37
N ALA A 206 5.63 0.95 20.96
CA ALA A 206 6.27 2.01 20.18
C ALA A 206 7.36 2.73 20.99
N SER A 207 7.12 2.98 22.29
CA SER A 207 8.12 3.60 23.17
C SER A 207 9.37 2.73 23.28
N ILE A 208 9.19 1.42 23.54
CA ILE A 208 10.28 0.45 23.63
C ILE A 208 11.04 0.33 22.30
N PHE A 209 10.31 0.30 21.17
CA PHE A 209 10.91 0.24 19.83
C PHE A 209 11.81 1.45 19.52
N HIS A 210 11.48 2.63 20.05
CA HIS A 210 12.30 3.85 19.94
C HIS A 210 13.37 3.96 21.05
N GLY A 211 13.58 2.91 21.86
CA GLY A 211 14.59 2.88 22.93
C GLY A 211 14.25 3.74 24.15
N CYS A 212 12.98 4.14 24.30
CA CYS A 212 12.44 4.85 25.46
C CYS A 212 11.95 3.84 26.51
N LYS A 213 11.97 4.22 27.80
CA LYS A 213 11.29 3.43 28.84
C LYS A 213 9.81 3.74 28.84
N ALA A 214 8.98 2.70 28.89
CA ALA A 214 7.53 2.83 28.96
C ALA A 214 7.04 2.62 30.39
N PHE A 215 6.14 3.49 30.85
CA PHE A 215 5.47 3.37 32.14
C PHE A 215 3.96 3.35 31.96
N ALA A 216 3.24 2.59 32.78
CA ALA A 216 1.79 2.65 32.90
C ALA A 216 1.42 3.28 34.24
N VAL A 217 0.53 4.27 34.21
CA VAL A 217 -0.09 4.83 35.41
C VAL A 217 -1.42 4.13 35.62
N MET A 218 -1.50 3.35 36.70
CA MET A 218 -2.66 2.57 37.08
C MET A 218 -3.77 3.49 37.60
N GLU A 219 -5.04 3.16 37.37
CA GLU A 219 -6.20 3.91 37.89
C GLU A 219 -6.24 5.40 37.49
N GLY A 220 -5.62 5.76 36.36
CA GLY A 220 -5.63 7.11 35.81
C GLY A 220 -5.05 8.18 36.76
N TYR A 221 -5.74 9.33 36.86
CA TYR A 221 -5.30 10.43 37.74
C TYR A 221 -5.21 10.05 39.21
N GLU A 222 -6.00 9.08 39.68
CA GLU A 222 -5.94 8.64 41.07
C GLU A 222 -4.59 7.98 41.38
N GLY A 223 -4.12 7.08 40.51
CA GLY A 223 -2.79 6.49 40.67
C GLY A 223 -1.66 7.49 40.44
N LEU A 224 -1.86 8.50 39.58
CA LEU A 224 -0.89 9.59 39.42
C LEU A 224 -0.69 10.37 40.72
N VAL A 225 -1.79 10.69 41.42
CA VAL A 225 -1.75 11.41 42.70
C VAL A 225 -1.22 10.54 43.83
N ARG A 226 -1.56 9.23 43.87
CA ARG A 226 -1.05 8.30 44.89
C ARG A 226 0.44 8.00 44.72
N GLY A 227 0.91 7.87 43.48
CA GLY A 227 2.30 7.62 43.15
C GLY A 227 2.83 6.26 43.62
N GLY A 228 4.15 6.10 43.51
CA GLY A 228 4.86 4.89 43.93
C GLY A 228 4.85 3.75 42.90
N PRO A 229 5.64 2.69 43.12
CA PRO A 229 5.81 1.58 42.18
C PRO A 229 4.55 0.71 42.01
N GLU A 230 3.57 0.84 42.91
CA GLU A 230 2.29 0.15 42.80
C GLU A 230 1.38 0.78 41.75
N TYR A 231 1.41 2.11 41.61
CA TYR A 231 0.56 2.85 40.69
C TYR A 231 1.29 3.34 39.45
N ILE A 232 2.61 3.52 39.49
CA ILE A 232 3.43 3.89 38.34
C ILE A 232 4.39 2.74 38.06
N LYS A 233 4.04 1.91 37.08
CA LYS A 233 4.77 0.67 36.76
C LYS A 233 5.56 0.82 35.48
N GLU A 234 6.83 0.42 35.49
CA GLU A 234 7.59 0.24 34.24
C GLU A 234 7.03 -0.98 33.49
N MET A 235 6.74 -0.80 32.20
CA MET A 235 6.12 -1.82 31.35
C MET A 235 7.15 -2.42 30.39
N SER A 236 7.14 -3.73 30.27
CA SER A 236 7.88 -4.50 29.28
C SER A 236 7.05 -4.74 28.01
N TRP A 237 7.69 -5.29 26.97
CA TRP A 237 7.04 -5.63 25.71
C TRP A 237 5.93 -6.69 25.88
N GLN A 238 6.13 -7.60 26.83
CA GLN A 238 5.27 -8.75 27.10
C GLN A 238 4.07 -8.38 27.98
N ASP A 239 4.17 -7.34 28.82
CA ASP A 239 3.09 -6.94 29.74
C ASP A 239 1.82 -6.49 29.02
N VAL A 240 1.94 -6.05 27.76
CA VAL A 240 0.83 -5.61 26.91
C VAL A 240 0.47 -6.64 25.83
N GLU A 241 0.91 -7.88 25.99
CA GLU A 241 0.53 -8.96 25.10
C GLU A 241 -0.93 -9.37 25.29
N GLY A 242 -1.67 -9.56 24.19
CA GLY A 242 -3.10 -9.91 24.24
C GLY A 242 -4.06 -8.73 24.38
N PHE A 243 -3.58 -7.53 24.72
CA PHE A 243 -4.41 -6.33 24.96
C PHE A 243 -5.29 -5.90 23.77
N LEU A 244 -5.06 -6.41 22.56
CA LEU A 244 -5.90 -6.09 21.39
C LEU A 244 -7.32 -6.68 21.49
N SER A 245 -7.47 -7.88 22.06
CA SER A 245 -8.74 -8.58 22.20
C SER A 245 -9.47 -8.28 23.52
N ASP A 246 -8.79 -7.62 24.46
CA ASP A 246 -9.33 -7.34 25.79
C ASP A 246 -10.18 -6.06 25.78
N GLY A 247 -11.41 -6.17 26.27
CA GLY A 247 -12.29 -5.02 26.50
C GLY A 247 -11.84 -4.13 27.67
N GLY A 248 -12.33 -2.89 27.68
CA GLY A 248 -12.05 -1.93 28.75
C GLY A 248 -10.59 -1.48 28.82
N THR A 249 -10.06 -1.34 30.04
CA THR A 249 -8.67 -0.93 30.28
C THR A 249 -8.03 -1.73 31.42
N ASN A 250 -6.96 -2.48 31.10
CA ASN A 250 -6.24 -3.36 32.02
C ASN A 250 -5.36 -2.58 33.01
N ILE A 251 -5.05 -1.32 32.71
CA ILE A 251 -4.36 -0.41 33.64
C ILE A 251 -5.34 0.31 34.59
N GLY A 252 -6.65 0.09 34.42
CA GLY A 252 -7.68 0.68 35.28
C GLY A 252 -7.93 2.16 35.01
N THR A 253 -9.10 2.64 35.41
CA THR A 253 -9.51 4.04 35.31
C THR A 253 -10.32 4.42 36.54
N ALA A 254 -9.93 5.49 37.23
CA ALA A 254 -10.65 6.00 38.38
C ALA A 254 -10.86 7.51 38.29
N ARG A 255 -12.00 7.97 38.82
CA ARG A 255 -12.29 9.40 38.98
C ARG A 255 -11.51 9.93 40.19
N CYS A 256 -10.63 10.90 39.97
CA CYS A 256 -9.84 11.50 41.04
C CYS A 256 -10.39 12.89 41.41
N MET A 257 -10.94 13.03 42.61
CA MET A 257 -11.38 14.33 43.12
C MET A 257 -10.20 15.20 43.55
N ALA A 258 -9.14 14.61 44.10
CA ALA A 258 -7.95 15.33 44.53
C ALA A 258 -7.24 16.06 43.37
N PHE A 259 -7.26 15.49 42.16
CA PHE A 259 -6.64 16.10 40.98
C PHE A 259 -7.37 17.36 40.47
N LYS A 260 -8.63 17.55 40.86
CA LYS A 260 -9.36 18.82 40.60
C LYS A 260 -8.76 19.97 41.41
N GLU A 261 -8.15 19.68 42.56
CA GLU A 261 -7.46 20.65 43.38
C GLU A 261 -5.98 20.77 42.99
N ARG A 262 -5.42 21.98 43.10
CA ARG A 262 -4.00 22.23 42.78
C ARG A 262 -3.05 21.41 43.65
N ALA A 263 -3.44 21.09 44.89
CA ALA A 263 -2.66 20.26 45.80
C ALA A 263 -2.47 18.82 45.26
N GLY A 264 -3.51 18.22 44.68
CA GLY A 264 -3.40 16.92 44.04
C GLY A 264 -2.54 16.95 42.77
N ARG A 265 -2.66 18.01 41.97
CA ARG A 265 -1.78 18.21 40.80
C ARG A 265 -0.32 18.37 41.19
N LEU A 266 -0.01 19.10 42.27
CA LEU A 266 1.35 19.24 42.80
C LEU A 266 1.94 17.87 43.22
N GLN A 267 1.14 17.03 43.88
CA GLN A 267 1.54 15.65 44.22
C GLN A 267 1.81 14.80 42.98
N GLY A 268 0.91 14.83 41.98
CA GLY A 268 1.10 14.11 40.72
C GLY A 268 2.37 14.55 39.96
N CYS A 269 2.65 15.86 39.93
CA CYS A 269 3.88 16.41 39.36
C CYS A 269 5.13 15.85 40.06
N LYS A 270 5.12 15.84 41.40
CA LYS A 270 6.22 15.26 42.18
C LYS A 270 6.43 13.79 41.85
N HIS A 271 5.37 12.97 41.82
CA HIS A 271 5.49 11.53 41.56
C HIS A 271 5.98 11.21 40.14
N MET A 272 5.66 12.04 39.15
CA MET A 272 6.25 11.90 37.81
C MET A 272 7.75 12.16 37.82
N ILE A 273 8.20 13.20 38.52
CA ILE A 273 9.63 13.55 38.63
C ILE A 273 10.39 12.47 39.42
N ASP A 274 9.79 11.96 40.50
CA ASP A 274 10.37 10.89 41.32
C ASP A 274 10.53 9.59 40.52
N ALA A 275 9.56 9.26 39.65
CA ALA A 275 9.65 8.14 38.70
C ALA A 275 10.56 8.42 37.49
N GLY A 276 11.03 9.66 37.33
CA GLY A 276 11.86 10.12 36.22
C GLY A 276 11.13 10.16 34.88
N ILE A 277 9.80 10.36 34.88
CA ILE A 277 8.96 10.44 33.67
C ILE A 277 9.10 11.83 33.02
N ASP A 278 9.34 11.85 31.71
CA ASP A 278 9.53 13.08 30.93
C ASP A 278 8.33 13.42 30.03
N ALA A 279 7.47 12.44 29.76
CA ALA A 279 6.31 12.59 28.90
C ALA A 279 5.10 11.79 29.42
N LEU A 280 3.90 12.33 29.24
CA LEU A 280 2.63 11.72 29.63
C LEU A 280 1.67 11.64 28.45
N ILE A 281 1.13 10.44 28.21
CA ILE A 281 0.10 10.19 27.21
C ILE A 281 -1.20 9.85 27.93
N VAL A 282 -2.25 10.64 27.69
CA VAL A 282 -3.55 10.52 28.34
C VAL A 282 -4.58 10.02 27.34
N CYS A 283 -5.10 8.82 27.56
CA CYS A 283 -6.19 8.25 26.78
C CYS A 283 -7.51 8.38 27.55
N GLY A 284 -8.44 9.20 27.07
CA GLY A 284 -9.70 9.44 27.79
C GLY A 284 -10.69 10.33 27.06
N GLY A 285 -11.83 10.57 27.68
CA GLY A 285 -12.85 11.49 27.16
C GLY A 285 -12.54 12.97 27.43
N ASP A 286 -13.45 13.85 27.03
CA ASP A 286 -13.33 15.31 27.12
C ASP A 286 -12.85 15.81 28.50
N GLY A 287 -13.53 15.39 29.58
CA GLY A 287 -13.17 15.80 30.94
C GLY A 287 -11.75 15.39 31.36
N SER A 288 -11.27 14.23 30.89
CA SER A 288 -9.92 13.74 31.17
C SER A 288 -8.86 14.56 30.45
N LEU A 289 -9.12 14.93 29.19
CA LEU A 289 -8.21 15.74 28.36
C LEU A 289 -8.20 17.21 28.81
N THR A 290 -9.33 17.74 29.26
CA THR A 290 -9.40 19.06 29.90
C THR A 290 -8.53 19.11 31.16
N GLY A 291 -8.58 18.06 31.99
CA GLY A 291 -7.70 17.94 33.15
C GLY A 291 -6.20 17.87 32.78
N ALA A 292 -5.89 17.25 31.65
CA ALA A 292 -4.53 17.11 31.13
C ALA A 292 -3.96 18.46 30.67
N ASP A 293 -4.74 19.26 29.94
CA ASP A 293 -4.30 20.59 29.49
C ASP A 293 -4.14 21.56 30.68
N LEU A 294 -5.05 21.51 31.65
CA LEU A 294 -4.89 22.30 32.89
C LEU A 294 -3.57 21.93 33.60
N PHE A 295 -3.28 20.64 33.72
CA PHE A 295 -2.04 20.16 34.35
C PHE A 295 -0.78 20.63 33.61
N ARG A 296 -0.80 20.62 32.28
CA ARG A 296 0.27 21.18 31.43
C ARG A 296 0.45 22.68 31.64
N SER A 297 -0.65 23.43 31.67
CA SER A 297 -0.63 24.89 31.83
C SER A 297 -0.04 25.31 33.19
N GLU A 298 -0.34 24.55 34.24
CA GLU A 298 0.13 24.82 35.60
C GLU A 298 1.53 24.27 35.87
N TRP A 299 2.06 23.35 35.05
CA TRP A 299 3.33 22.65 35.28
C TRP A 299 4.51 23.55 35.67
N PRO A 300 4.79 24.69 34.98
CA PRO A 300 5.90 25.57 35.35
C PRO A 300 5.75 26.14 36.77
N SER A 301 4.52 26.42 37.20
CA SER A 301 4.25 26.91 38.56
C SER A 301 4.40 25.82 39.61
N LEU A 302 4.02 24.58 39.28
CA LEU A 302 4.08 23.44 40.18
C LEU A 302 5.53 23.03 40.43
N ILE A 303 6.35 22.97 39.39
CA ILE A 303 7.76 22.56 39.52
C ILE A 303 8.59 23.63 40.24
N GLN A 304 8.30 24.91 40.03
CA GLN A 304 8.92 26.00 40.79
C GLN A 304 8.57 25.90 42.28
N GLU A 305 7.31 25.64 42.61
CA GLU A 305 6.89 25.45 44.00
C GLU A 305 7.56 24.24 44.65
N LEU A 306 7.73 23.13 43.92
CA LEU A 306 8.46 21.96 44.41
C LEU A 306 9.94 22.28 44.67
N LYS A 307 10.56 23.09 43.82
CA LYS A 307 11.94 23.58 44.01
C LYS A 307 12.06 24.48 45.22
N GLU A 308 11.16 25.45 45.38
CA GLU A 308 11.13 26.38 46.53
C GLU A 308 10.91 25.63 47.86
N LYS A 309 10.12 24.55 47.84
CA LYS A 309 9.91 23.65 48.98
C LYS A 309 11.06 22.68 49.24
N GLY A 310 12.10 22.67 48.40
CA GLY A 310 13.23 21.73 48.49
C GLY A 310 12.83 20.26 48.29
N SER A 311 11.71 20.01 47.61
CA SER A 311 11.19 18.65 47.37
C SER A 311 11.83 17.96 46.16
N ILE A 312 12.49 18.73 45.28
CA ILE A 312 13.21 18.25 44.09
C ILE A 312 14.60 18.92 44.03
N THR A 313 15.56 18.27 43.38
CA THR A 313 16.91 18.81 43.18
C THR A 313 16.99 19.79 42.00
N ASP A 314 18.04 20.61 41.94
CA ASP A 314 18.28 21.51 40.80
C ASP A 314 18.43 20.75 39.47
N ASP A 315 19.06 19.57 39.50
CA ASP A 315 19.21 18.70 38.33
C ASP A 315 17.85 18.15 37.86
N GLN A 316 16.98 17.73 38.79
CA GLN A 316 15.62 17.28 38.48
C GLN A 316 14.77 18.42 37.92
N TYR A 317 14.93 19.63 38.46
CA TYR A 317 14.23 20.81 37.99
C TYR A 317 14.60 21.15 36.54
N GLU A 318 15.89 21.20 36.19
CA GLU A 318 16.29 21.49 34.81
C GLU A 318 15.93 20.36 33.84
N LYS A 319 16.00 19.10 34.28
CA LYS A 319 15.61 17.95 33.43
C LYS A 319 14.11 17.92 33.13
N HIS A 320 13.25 18.11 34.13
CA HIS A 320 11.79 17.97 34.02
C HIS A 320 11.05 19.31 33.89
N LYS A 321 11.77 20.37 33.52
CA LYS A 321 11.28 21.75 33.42
C LYS A 321 10.01 21.92 32.57
N HIS A 322 9.89 21.10 31.52
CA HIS A 322 8.77 21.13 30.59
C HIS A 322 8.05 19.78 30.58
N LEU A 323 6.72 19.81 30.74
CA LEU A 323 5.89 18.62 30.55
C LEU A 323 5.59 18.41 29.07
N ASN A 324 6.00 17.25 28.55
CA ASN A 324 5.52 16.77 27.26
C ASN A 324 4.23 15.99 27.48
N ILE A 325 3.11 16.48 26.96
CA ILE A 325 1.81 15.80 27.11
C ILE A 325 1.16 15.56 25.75
N CYS A 326 0.54 14.41 25.58
CA CYS A 326 -0.24 14.06 24.40
C CYS A 326 -1.58 13.47 24.84
N GLY A 327 -2.65 13.86 24.16
CA GLY A 327 -4.01 13.36 24.42
C GLY A 327 -4.49 12.45 23.28
N THR A 328 -5.07 11.31 23.62
CA THR A 328 -5.83 10.46 22.69
C THR A 328 -7.26 10.30 23.21
N VAL A 329 -8.23 10.30 22.30
CA VAL A 329 -9.65 10.32 22.70
C VAL A 329 -10.19 8.90 22.85
N GLY A 330 -10.33 8.45 24.10
CA GLY A 330 -11.03 7.22 24.47
C GLY A 330 -12.43 7.54 24.99
N SER A 331 -13.43 7.47 24.12
CA SER A 331 -14.83 7.78 24.43
C SER A 331 -15.75 7.00 23.50
N ILE A 332 -16.85 6.45 24.03
CA ILE A 332 -17.89 5.83 23.21
C ILE A 332 -18.85 6.85 22.61
N ASP A 333 -18.91 8.07 23.19
CA ASP A 333 -19.93 9.07 22.88
C ASP A 333 -19.70 9.77 21.54
N ASN A 334 -18.47 9.72 21.00
CA ASN A 334 -18.00 10.49 19.85
C ASN A 334 -18.30 11.99 19.98
N ASP A 335 -17.98 12.56 21.14
CA ASP A 335 -18.35 13.91 21.56
C ASP A 335 -17.23 14.96 21.37
N MET A 336 -16.06 14.55 20.90
CA MET A 336 -14.92 15.43 20.63
C MET A 336 -15.01 16.03 19.22
N ALA A 337 -15.33 17.33 19.15
CA ALA A 337 -15.62 18.04 17.90
C ALA A 337 -14.46 18.08 16.88
N THR A 338 -13.20 17.88 17.30
CA THR A 338 -12.02 17.98 16.43
C THR A 338 -11.63 16.65 15.76
N THR A 339 -12.31 15.55 16.08
CA THR A 339 -12.02 14.22 15.51
C THR A 339 -13.30 13.61 14.97
N ASP A 340 -13.21 12.98 13.79
CA ASP A 340 -14.38 12.34 13.16
C ASP A 340 -14.84 11.10 13.95
N ALA A 341 -13.88 10.43 14.60
CA ALA A 341 -14.12 9.23 15.39
C ALA A 341 -13.27 9.20 16.66
N THR A 342 -13.89 8.80 17.78
CA THR A 342 -13.22 8.50 19.05
C THR A 342 -13.01 7.00 19.23
N ILE A 343 -11.96 6.62 19.96
CA ILE A 343 -11.66 5.21 20.27
C ILE A 343 -12.82 4.65 21.10
N GLY A 344 -13.50 3.63 20.57
CA GLY A 344 -14.62 2.92 21.21
C GLY A 344 -16.02 3.28 20.67
N ALA A 345 -16.17 4.38 19.91
CA ALA A 345 -17.46 4.80 19.38
C ALA A 345 -18.08 3.75 18.44
N PHE A 346 -17.33 3.29 17.43
CA PHE A 346 -17.81 2.25 16.50
C PHE A 346 -18.01 0.88 17.17
N SER A 347 -17.20 0.54 18.18
CA SER A 347 -17.41 -0.68 18.95
C SER A 347 -18.72 -0.63 19.75
N SER A 348 -19.05 0.52 20.35
CA SER A 348 -20.33 0.75 21.01
C SER A 348 -21.49 0.67 20.01
N LEU A 349 -21.34 1.32 18.85
CA LEU A 349 -22.31 1.25 17.75
C LEU A 349 -22.58 -0.19 17.29
N ASP A 350 -21.55 -1.03 17.16
CA ASP A 350 -21.72 -2.44 16.82
C ASP A 350 -22.51 -3.21 17.88
N ARG A 351 -22.31 -2.94 19.17
CA ARG A 351 -23.12 -3.55 20.24
C ARG A 351 -24.59 -3.13 20.16
N ILE A 352 -24.85 -1.86 19.89
CA ILE A 352 -26.22 -1.34 19.71
C ILE A 352 -26.89 -2.01 18.50
N CYS A 353 -26.21 -2.06 17.35
CA CYS A 353 -26.72 -2.70 16.14
C CYS A 353 -27.00 -4.19 16.36
N LYS A 354 -26.11 -4.93 17.03
CA LYS A 354 -26.32 -6.34 17.38
C LYS A 354 -27.57 -6.53 18.24
N ALA A 355 -27.80 -5.68 19.24
CA ALA A 355 -28.99 -5.74 20.07
C ALA A 355 -30.28 -5.49 19.25
N ILE A 356 -30.26 -4.49 18.36
CA ILE A 356 -31.40 -4.19 17.49
C ILE A 356 -31.63 -5.31 16.46
N ASP A 357 -30.57 -5.90 15.90
CA ASP A 357 -30.68 -7.02 14.96
C ASP A 357 -31.33 -8.25 15.62
N TYR A 358 -31.05 -8.52 16.91
CA TYR A 358 -31.76 -9.56 17.67
C TYR A 358 -33.24 -9.22 17.89
N ILE A 359 -33.54 -7.95 18.19
CA ILE A 359 -34.91 -7.46 18.35
C ILE A 359 -35.68 -7.60 17.03
N ASP A 360 -35.06 -7.24 15.91
CA ASP A 360 -35.66 -7.22 14.57
C ASP A 360 -36.28 -8.56 14.17
N ALA A 361 -35.60 -9.67 14.47
CA ALA A 361 -36.09 -11.02 14.19
C ALA A 361 -37.45 -11.30 14.87
N THR A 362 -37.60 -10.84 16.12
CA THR A 362 -38.85 -11.02 16.89
C THR A 362 -39.91 -9.96 16.53
N ALA A 363 -39.47 -8.73 16.25
CA ALA A 363 -40.34 -7.60 15.96
C ALA A 363 -41.13 -7.80 14.67
N ASN A 364 -40.47 -8.34 13.64
CA ASN A 364 -41.09 -8.60 12.34
C ASN A 364 -42.22 -9.65 12.42
N SER A 365 -42.03 -10.66 13.26
CA SER A 365 -42.98 -11.77 13.43
C SER A 365 -44.28 -11.31 14.09
N HIS A 366 -44.19 -10.46 15.12
CA HIS A 366 -45.33 -10.08 15.95
C HIS A 366 -45.91 -8.69 15.68
N SER A 367 -45.42 -7.97 14.68
CA SER A 367 -45.80 -6.56 14.42
C SER A 367 -45.68 -5.69 15.67
N ARG A 368 -44.52 -5.74 16.35
CA ARG A 368 -44.29 -5.03 17.62
C ARG A 368 -43.50 -3.74 17.41
N ALA A 369 -43.65 -2.82 18.36
CA ALA A 369 -42.81 -1.65 18.48
C ALA A 369 -41.80 -1.86 19.62
N PHE A 370 -40.56 -1.44 19.39
CA PHE A 370 -39.49 -1.50 20.37
C PHE A 370 -38.88 -0.11 20.53
N VAL A 371 -38.60 0.25 21.78
CA VAL A 371 -37.90 1.46 22.16
C VAL A 371 -36.53 1.02 22.67
N VAL A 372 -35.47 1.55 22.08
CA VAL A 372 -34.09 1.18 22.39
C VAL A 372 -33.37 2.42 22.91
N GLU A 373 -33.06 2.40 24.20
CA GLU A 373 -32.28 3.45 24.85
C GLU A 373 -30.78 3.21 24.61
N VAL A 374 -30.08 4.25 24.19
CA VAL A 374 -28.69 4.19 23.73
C VAL A 374 -27.85 5.19 24.51
N MET A 375 -26.69 4.74 25.01
CA MET A 375 -25.72 5.60 25.69
C MET A 375 -25.21 6.70 24.76
N GLY A 376 -24.71 7.79 25.34
CA GLY A 376 -24.16 8.90 24.56
C GLY A 376 -24.08 10.21 25.33
N ARG A 377 -24.52 10.23 26.60
CA ARG A 377 -24.60 11.40 27.49
C ARG A 377 -25.15 12.67 26.83
N HIS A 378 -24.30 13.46 26.19
CA HIS A 378 -24.66 14.74 25.56
C HIS A 378 -24.52 14.72 24.03
N CYS A 379 -24.21 13.57 23.44
CA CYS A 379 -24.01 13.36 22.01
C CYS A 379 -25.02 12.34 21.47
N GLY A 380 -25.75 12.71 20.41
CA GLY A 380 -26.68 11.83 19.71
C GLY A 380 -26.05 10.94 18.64
N TRP A 381 -24.72 10.97 18.47
CA TRP A 381 -24.02 10.27 17.38
C TRP A 381 -24.33 8.77 17.35
N LEU A 382 -24.27 8.09 18.50
CA LEU A 382 -24.59 6.67 18.60
C LEU A 382 -26.03 6.37 18.19
N ALA A 383 -27.00 7.17 18.65
CA ALA A 383 -28.40 7.00 18.33
C ALA A 383 -28.71 7.29 16.85
N LEU A 384 -28.06 8.31 16.27
CA LEU A 384 -28.18 8.64 14.85
C LEU A 384 -27.62 7.52 13.97
N MET A 385 -26.39 7.08 14.25
CA MET A 385 -25.73 6.03 13.48
C MET A 385 -26.46 4.70 13.61
N ALA A 386 -26.93 4.34 14.81
CA ALA A 386 -27.79 3.17 15.02
C ALA A 386 -29.12 3.31 14.26
N GLY A 387 -29.70 4.52 14.24
CA GLY A 387 -30.90 4.82 13.48
C GLY A 387 -30.76 4.54 11.98
N ILE A 388 -29.65 4.96 11.39
CA ILE A 388 -29.32 4.67 9.98
C ILE A 388 -29.06 3.18 9.79
N ALA A 389 -28.14 2.61 10.58
CA ALA A 389 -27.67 1.23 10.43
C ALA A 389 -28.78 0.18 10.61
N CYS A 390 -29.77 0.45 11.47
CA CYS A 390 -30.89 -0.45 11.73
C CYS A 390 -32.20 0.00 11.09
N SER A 391 -32.20 1.11 10.35
CA SER A 391 -33.42 1.69 9.74
C SER A 391 -34.53 1.95 10.75
N ALA A 392 -34.17 2.63 11.83
CA ALA A 392 -35.11 3.06 12.86
C ALA A 392 -36.19 3.96 12.25
N ASP A 393 -37.41 3.84 12.77
CA ASP A 393 -38.55 4.65 12.35
C ASP A 393 -38.40 6.09 12.81
N TYR A 394 -37.90 6.27 14.02
CA TYR A 394 -37.70 7.55 14.64
C TYR A 394 -36.49 7.51 15.57
N ILE A 395 -35.76 8.62 15.63
CA ILE A 395 -34.63 8.80 16.55
C ILE A 395 -34.86 10.04 17.39
N LEU A 396 -34.48 9.98 18.66
CA LEU A 396 -34.54 11.10 19.60
C LEU A 396 -33.10 11.41 20.04
N ILE A 397 -32.59 12.57 19.61
CA ILE A 397 -31.21 13.00 19.82
C ILE A 397 -31.16 14.44 20.37
N PRO A 398 -30.20 14.77 21.25
CA PRO A 398 -30.08 16.11 21.83
C PRO A 398 -29.82 17.22 20.80
N GLU A 399 -29.16 16.91 19.68
CA GLU A 399 -28.79 17.88 18.65
C GLU A 399 -29.98 18.33 17.80
N LYS A 400 -31.02 17.49 17.71
CA LYS A 400 -32.28 17.81 17.02
C LYS A 400 -33.46 17.51 17.93
N PRO A 401 -33.66 18.31 18.97
CA PRO A 401 -34.78 18.12 19.88
C PRO A 401 -36.07 18.51 19.17
N SER A 402 -37.07 17.63 19.21
CA SER A 402 -38.42 17.99 18.76
C SER A 402 -39.08 18.93 19.76
N SER A 403 -40.07 19.70 19.31
CA SER A 403 -40.86 20.56 20.20
C SER A 403 -41.53 19.74 21.30
N GLY A 404 -41.55 20.27 22.54
CA GLY A 404 -42.06 19.57 23.72
C GLY A 404 -43.51 19.04 23.59
N GLN A 405 -44.34 19.67 22.75
CA GLN A 405 -45.71 19.22 22.48
C GLN A 405 -45.83 18.35 21.21
N ASP A 406 -45.06 18.61 20.15
CA ASP A 406 -45.29 17.93 18.86
C ASP A 406 -44.46 16.65 18.68
N TRP A 407 -43.43 16.39 19.50
CA TRP A 407 -42.56 15.22 19.27
C TRP A 407 -43.32 13.89 19.32
N LYS A 408 -44.34 13.82 20.20
CA LYS A 408 -45.23 12.67 20.33
C LYS A 408 -46.03 12.47 19.06
N ASP A 409 -46.70 13.52 18.61
CA ASP A 409 -47.55 13.49 17.42
C ASP A 409 -46.72 13.27 16.15
N GLN A 410 -45.55 13.89 16.05
CA GLN A 410 -44.61 13.72 14.95
C GLN A 410 -44.12 12.26 14.87
N MET A 411 -43.66 11.70 15.99
CA MET A 411 -43.22 10.30 16.06
C MET A 411 -44.38 9.37 15.67
N CYS A 412 -45.57 9.56 16.26
CA CYS A 412 -46.73 8.73 16.02
C CYS A 412 -47.24 8.81 14.57
N ASN A 413 -47.20 9.99 13.97
CA ASN A 413 -47.50 10.19 12.56
C ASN A 413 -46.49 9.43 11.67
N ILE A 414 -45.19 9.58 11.93
CA ILE A 414 -44.12 8.89 11.16
C ILE A 414 -44.25 7.38 11.26
N VAL A 415 -44.39 6.86 12.49
CA VAL A 415 -44.58 5.43 12.75
C VAL A 415 -45.85 4.93 12.05
N SER A 416 -46.95 5.66 12.15
CA SER A 416 -48.23 5.25 11.52
C SER A 416 -48.12 5.19 10.01
N LYS A 417 -47.44 6.15 9.38
CA LYS A 417 -47.16 6.16 7.93
C LYS A 417 -46.32 4.95 7.51
N HIS A 418 -45.28 4.61 8.25
CA HIS A 418 -44.47 3.43 7.97
C HIS A 418 -45.28 2.14 8.07
N ARG A 419 -46.12 2.01 9.10
CA ARG A 419 -46.99 0.83 9.27
C ARG A 419 -48.05 0.74 8.19
N ALA A 420 -48.65 1.88 7.79
CA ALA A 420 -49.60 1.94 6.68
C ALA A 420 -48.96 1.54 5.34
N ARG A 421 -47.68 1.86 5.13
CA ARG A 421 -46.88 1.42 3.97
C ARG A 421 -46.41 -0.05 4.06
N GLY A 422 -46.78 -0.76 5.13
CA GLY A 422 -46.52 -2.20 5.29
C GLY A 422 -45.35 -2.57 6.20
N LYS A 423 -44.65 -1.60 6.82
CA LYS A 423 -43.58 -1.90 7.78
C LYS A 423 -44.17 -2.50 9.05
N ARG A 424 -43.89 -3.79 9.30
CA ARG A 424 -44.46 -4.53 10.44
C ARG A 424 -43.75 -4.22 11.76
N LYS A 425 -42.43 -4.07 11.70
CA LYS A 425 -41.57 -3.71 12.83
C LYS A 425 -41.49 -2.21 13.00
N THR A 426 -41.53 -1.74 14.24
CA THR A 426 -41.27 -0.34 14.58
C THR A 426 -40.12 -0.29 15.58
N VAL A 427 -39.07 0.46 15.27
CA VAL A 427 -37.92 0.66 16.17
C VAL A 427 -37.74 2.15 16.39
N VAL A 428 -37.79 2.58 17.64
CA VAL A 428 -37.49 3.96 18.05
C VAL A 428 -36.22 3.95 18.88
N VAL A 429 -35.21 4.73 18.47
CA VAL A 429 -33.94 4.83 19.17
C VAL A 429 -33.90 6.13 19.98
N VAL A 430 -33.60 6.03 21.27
CA VAL A 430 -33.61 7.14 22.22
C VAL A 430 -32.19 7.31 22.76
N ALA A 431 -31.56 8.45 22.50
CA ALA A 431 -30.27 8.76 23.12
C ALA A 431 -30.45 9.00 24.63
N GLU A 432 -29.45 8.69 25.42
CA GLU A 432 -29.39 9.00 26.86
C GLU A 432 -29.60 10.50 27.11
N GLY A 433 -29.04 11.33 26.25
CA GLY A 433 -29.21 12.78 26.24
C GLY A 433 -30.46 13.27 25.51
N ALA A 434 -31.42 12.40 25.16
CA ALA A 434 -32.61 12.82 24.45
C ALA A 434 -33.38 13.87 25.25
N ILE A 435 -33.59 15.01 24.63
CA ILE A 435 -34.26 16.16 25.24
C ILE A 435 -35.28 16.74 24.27
N THR A 436 -36.30 17.37 24.82
CA THR A 436 -37.19 18.24 24.06
C THR A 436 -36.52 19.60 23.83
N SER A 437 -37.15 20.41 23.00
CA SER A 437 -36.83 21.84 22.92
C SER A 437 -37.00 22.56 24.27
N ASP A 438 -37.56 21.93 25.29
CA ASP A 438 -37.71 22.54 26.62
C ASP A 438 -36.59 22.14 27.57
N LEU A 439 -35.54 21.46 27.07
CA LEU A 439 -34.52 20.79 27.88
C LEU A 439 -35.11 19.72 28.81
N GLU A 440 -36.37 19.31 28.60
CA GLU A 440 -36.95 18.20 29.34
C GLU A 440 -36.40 16.89 28.80
N HIS A 441 -35.93 16.05 29.71
CA HIS A 441 -35.42 14.73 29.38
C HIS A 441 -36.55 13.85 28.82
N ILE A 442 -36.29 13.23 27.68
CA ILE A 442 -37.18 12.25 27.07
C ILE A 442 -36.64 10.87 27.42
N SER A 443 -37.21 10.24 28.45
CA SER A 443 -36.84 8.87 28.81
C SER A 443 -37.45 7.85 27.84
N ALA A 444 -36.82 6.68 27.71
CA ALA A 444 -37.40 5.56 26.96
C ALA A 444 -38.75 5.12 27.53
N ALA A 445 -38.98 5.30 28.83
CA ALA A 445 -40.28 5.09 29.46
C ALA A 445 -41.34 6.05 28.91
N ASN A 446 -41.02 7.34 28.76
CA ASN A 446 -41.95 8.31 28.16
C ASN A 446 -42.30 7.94 26.71
N VAL A 447 -41.30 7.51 25.93
CA VAL A 447 -41.52 7.05 24.54
C VAL A 447 -42.36 5.79 24.50
N LYS A 448 -42.09 4.82 25.38
CA LYS A 448 -42.89 3.60 25.52
C LYS A 448 -44.35 3.93 25.81
N ASP A 449 -44.62 4.81 26.79
CA ASP A 449 -45.99 5.20 27.17
C ASP A 449 -46.73 5.86 26.01
N VAL A 450 -46.05 6.70 25.22
CA VAL A 450 -46.61 7.38 24.04
C VAL A 450 -46.90 6.38 22.92
N VAL A 451 -45.95 5.48 22.62
CA VAL A 451 -46.14 4.41 21.62
C VAL A 451 -47.29 3.48 22.02
N LEU A 452 -47.37 3.12 23.31
CA LEU A 452 -48.44 2.31 23.88
C LEU A 452 -49.80 2.99 23.70
N ALA A 453 -49.93 4.24 24.17
CA ALA A 453 -51.16 5.01 24.10
C ALA A 453 -51.65 5.19 22.65
N THR A 454 -50.73 5.37 21.71
CA THR A 454 -51.06 5.53 20.28
C THR A 454 -51.54 4.22 19.67
N LEU A 455 -50.84 3.11 19.93
CA LEU A 455 -51.27 1.80 19.46
C LEU A 455 -52.62 1.40 20.06
N GLN A 456 -52.84 1.73 21.34
CA GLN A 456 -54.13 1.56 22.00
C GLN A 456 -55.22 2.46 21.40
N GLY A 457 -54.91 3.71 21.04
CA GLY A 457 -55.84 4.63 20.39
C GLY A 457 -56.27 4.18 18.99
N VAL A 458 -55.32 3.72 18.17
CA VAL A 458 -55.63 3.13 16.85
C VAL A 458 -56.50 1.88 17.00
N GLU A 459 -56.18 1.02 17.96
CA GLU A 459 -56.97 -0.19 18.24
C GLU A 459 -58.34 0.15 18.83
N ALA A 460 -58.48 1.24 19.59
CA ALA A 460 -59.77 1.73 20.08
C ALA A 460 -60.69 2.14 18.93
N VAL A 461 -60.17 2.85 17.93
CA VAL A 461 -60.95 3.22 16.73
C VAL A 461 -61.40 1.97 15.97
N LYS A 462 -60.50 0.99 15.78
CA LYS A 462 -60.88 -0.30 15.17
C LYS A 462 -61.92 -1.05 15.99
N ALA A 463 -61.75 -1.10 17.31
CA ALA A 463 -62.68 -1.75 18.21
C ALA A 463 -64.08 -1.11 18.16
N VAL A 464 -64.16 0.21 18.01
CA VAL A 464 -65.43 0.93 17.81
C VAL A 464 -66.06 0.59 16.45
N LEU A 465 -65.28 0.57 15.38
CA LEU A 465 -65.77 0.22 14.04
C LEU A 465 -66.23 -1.25 13.93
N GLU A 466 -65.64 -2.14 14.73
CA GLU A 466 -65.95 -3.57 14.78
C GLU A 466 -66.99 -3.96 15.85
N SER A 467 -67.46 -2.99 16.66
CA SER A 467 -68.39 -3.26 17.77
C SER A 467 -69.82 -3.53 17.27
N THR A 468 -70.47 -4.55 17.85
CA THR A 468 -71.90 -4.86 17.66
C THR A 468 -72.66 -4.68 18.99
N PRO A 469 -74.01 -4.60 18.99
CA PRO A 469 -74.80 -4.35 20.21
C PRO A 469 -74.57 -5.35 21.36
N ASP A 470 -74.08 -6.55 21.05
CA ASP A 470 -73.83 -7.62 22.02
C ASP A 470 -72.38 -7.63 22.58
N THR A 471 -71.48 -6.77 22.06
CA THR A 471 -70.08 -6.70 22.52
C THR A 471 -69.93 -5.78 23.74
N PRO A 472 -69.35 -6.23 24.88
CA PRO A 472 -69.14 -5.39 26.06
C PRO A 472 -68.13 -4.28 25.74
N SER A 473 -68.29 -3.10 26.35
CA SER A 473 -67.44 -1.94 26.08
C SER A 473 -65.96 -2.27 26.31
N PRO A 474 -65.13 -2.28 25.26
CA PRO A 474 -63.75 -2.71 25.39
C PRO A 474 -62.90 -1.58 26.00
N LEU A 475 -62.19 -1.88 27.07
CA LEU A 475 -60.95 -1.20 27.42
C LEU A 475 -59.86 -1.69 26.48
N ILE A 476 -59.10 -0.79 25.89
CA ILE A 476 -57.88 -1.21 25.21
C ILE A 476 -56.76 -1.32 26.23
N GLY A 477 -56.36 -2.56 26.55
CA GLY A 477 -55.29 -2.90 27.47
C GLY A 477 -54.05 -3.43 26.75
N VAL A 478 -53.00 -3.79 27.48
CA VAL A 478 -51.79 -4.41 26.93
C VAL A 478 -51.44 -5.64 27.77
N GLU A 479 -51.31 -6.78 27.12
CA GLU A 479 -50.92 -8.06 27.72
C GLU A 479 -49.80 -8.67 26.87
N GLU A 480 -48.70 -9.11 27.49
CA GLU A 480 -47.50 -9.65 26.81
C GLU A 480 -46.96 -8.79 25.64
N ASN A 481 -46.87 -7.46 25.82
CA ASN A 481 -46.45 -6.49 24.80
C ASN A 481 -47.29 -6.55 23.50
N LYS A 482 -48.58 -6.90 23.61
CA LYS A 482 -49.59 -6.75 22.55
C LYS A 482 -50.75 -5.92 23.07
N VAL A 483 -51.29 -5.06 22.21
CA VAL A 483 -52.54 -4.36 22.50
C VAL A 483 -53.69 -5.37 22.44
N VAL A 484 -54.49 -5.45 23.51
CA VAL A 484 -55.63 -6.38 23.68
C VAL A 484 -56.88 -5.61 24.09
N ARG A 485 -58.06 -6.22 23.92
CA ARG A 485 -59.34 -5.65 24.36
C ARG A 485 -59.76 -6.31 25.68
N LEU A 486 -59.81 -5.55 26.77
CA LEU A 486 -60.23 -5.90 28.13
C LEU A 486 -61.58 -5.23 28.45
N SER A 487 -62.15 -5.40 29.65
CA SER A 487 -63.41 -4.76 30.05
C SER A 487 -63.19 -3.34 30.61
N LEU A 488 -63.93 -2.35 30.08
CA LEU A 488 -63.83 -0.92 30.48
C LEU A 488 -64.20 -0.65 31.94
N VAL A 489 -65.04 -1.49 32.55
CA VAL A 489 -65.53 -1.30 33.93
C VAL A 489 -64.38 -1.40 34.96
N ASP A 490 -63.30 -2.09 34.64
CA ASP A 490 -62.24 -2.43 35.60
C ASP A 490 -61.12 -1.38 35.71
N ALA A 491 -60.93 -0.53 34.69
CA ALA A 491 -59.74 0.33 34.61
C ALA A 491 -59.98 1.81 34.96
N VAL A 492 -61.22 2.29 34.97
CA VAL A 492 -61.59 3.71 35.20
C VAL A 492 -61.28 4.21 36.63
N ARG A 493 -60.78 3.34 37.50
CA ARG A 493 -60.50 3.64 38.92
C ARG A 493 -59.20 4.43 39.15
N ILE A 494 -58.31 4.58 38.17
CA ILE A 494 -56.91 4.99 38.42
C ILE A 494 -56.51 6.17 37.51
N THR A 495 -56.27 7.32 38.15
CA THR A 495 -55.37 8.43 37.76
C THR A 495 -55.80 9.49 36.72
N LYS A 496 -55.76 10.75 37.16
CA LYS A 496 -55.89 12.00 36.41
C LYS A 496 -54.79 12.99 36.85
N SER A 497 -54.30 13.76 35.86
CA SER A 497 -53.50 15.02 35.89
C SER A 497 -52.04 14.98 36.34
N VAL A 498 -51.12 15.58 35.56
CA VAL A 498 -50.44 16.89 35.80
C VAL A 498 -49.66 17.25 34.52
N ALA A 499 -50.00 18.39 33.92
CA ALA A 499 -49.29 19.02 32.83
C ALA A 499 -49.26 20.52 33.15
N GLU A 500 -48.06 21.12 33.14
CA GLU A 500 -47.77 22.55 32.94
C GLU A 500 -46.43 22.90 33.62
N ALA A 501 -45.37 23.09 32.83
CA ALA A 501 -44.33 24.11 33.02
C ALA A 501 -43.18 23.88 32.03
N ILE A 502 -43.55 23.92 30.74
CA ILE A 502 -42.66 24.13 29.61
C ILE A 502 -42.51 25.66 29.51
N ASP A 503 -41.32 26.21 29.73
CA ASP A 503 -40.95 27.41 28.99
C ASP A 503 -39.45 27.75 29.11
N THR A 504 -38.80 27.84 27.94
CA THR A 504 -37.90 28.94 27.49
C THR A 504 -36.66 28.58 26.62
N LYS A 505 -36.72 27.44 25.93
CA LYS A 505 -36.11 27.05 24.63
C LYS A 505 -35.13 27.98 23.88
N ASN A 506 -33.90 27.52 23.58
CA ASN A 506 -33.17 27.96 22.36
C ASN A 506 -32.00 27.02 21.91
N PHE A 507 -32.07 26.41 20.70
CA PHE A 507 -31.22 25.27 20.27
C PHE A 507 -30.47 25.41 18.94
N ASP A 508 -30.72 26.46 18.16
CA ASP A 508 -30.15 26.56 16.79
C ASP A 508 -28.62 26.70 16.79
N LYS A 509 -28.03 27.13 17.91
CA LYS A 509 -26.59 27.27 18.08
C LYS A 509 -25.87 25.93 18.35
N ALA A 510 -26.58 24.91 18.86
CA ALA A 510 -25.99 23.62 19.19
C ALA A 510 -25.68 22.77 17.93
N MET A 511 -26.47 22.94 16.87
CA MET A 511 -26.36 22.14 15.64
C MET A 511 -25.16 22.54 14.74
N GLN A 512 -24.63 23.76 14.86
CA GLN A 512 -23.48 24.23 14.08
C GLN A 512 -22.11 23.82 14.64
N LEU A 513 -22.08 23.35 15.90
CA LEU A 513 -20.83 23.04 16.62
C LEU A 513 -20.44 21.55 16.54
N ARG A 514 -21.19 20.73 15.81
CA ARG A 514 -20.89 19.32 15.58
C ARG A 514 -20.04 19.13 14.32
N ASP A 515 -19.38 17.97 14.22
CA ASP A 515 -18.55 17.59 13.09
C ASP A 515 -19.35 17.59 11.77
N THR A 516 -18.63 17.77 10.66
CA THR A 516 -19.25 17.89 9.32
C THR A 516 -20.02 16.63 8.92
N ASP A 517 -19.54 15.46 9.33
CA ASP A 517 -20.12 14.17 8.99
C ASP A 517 -21.47 13.94 9.71
N PHE A 518 -21.61 14.37 10.97
CA PHE A 518 -22.86 14.25 11.72
C PHE A 518 -24.05 14.94 11.01
N SER A 519 -23.83 16.14 10.47
CA SER A 519 -24.86 16.88 9.74
C SER A 519 -25.31 16.15 8.46
N GLU A 520 -24.36 15.53 7.75
CA GLU A 520 -24.61 14.75 6.54
C GLU A 520 -25.37 13.46 6.88
N TYR A 521 -24.98 12.75 7.94
CA TYR A 521 -25.68 11.55 8.40
C TYR A 521 -27.12 11.85 8.83
N LEU A 522 -27.35 12.97 9.51
CA LEU A 522 -28.70 13.38 9.91
C LEU A 522 -29.58 13.71 8.69
N HIS A 523 -29.01 14.37 7.69
CA HIS A 523 -29.69 14.62 6.41
C HIS A 523 -30.01 13.30 5.70
N ASN A 524 -29.03 12.39 5.59
CA ASN A 524 -29.20 11.09 4.96
C ASN A 524 -30.28 10.26 5.66
N PHE A 525 -30.30 10.24 7.00
CA PHE A 525 -31.36 9.57 7.77
C PHE A 525 -32.74 10.13 7.42
N MET A 526 -32.89 11.44 7.32
CA MET A 526 -34.17 12.07 6.98
C MET A 526 -34.60 11.80 5.54
N ALA A 527 -33.65 11.78 4.60
CA ALA A 527 -33.88 11.51 3.19
C ALA A 527 -34.34 10.07 2.95
N ILE A 528 -33.72 9.08 3.62
CA ILE A 528 -34.14 7.67 3.50
C ILE A 528 -35.42 7.36 4.28
N ASN A 529 -35.77 8.19 5.29
CA ASN A 529 -36.96 7.97 6.10
C ASN A 529 -38.23 8.34 5.32
N SER A 530 -38.84 7.31 4.73
CA SER A 530 -39.94 7.44 3.78
C SER A 530 -41.13 8.25 4.31
N ALA A 531 -41.39 8.25 5.61
CA ALA A 531 -42.52 8.97 6.23
C ALA A 531 -42.41 10.50 6.15
N ASN A 532 -41.21 11.05 5.91
CA ASN A 532 -41.00 12.48 5.72
C ASN A 532 -41.43 12.97 4.33
N HIS A 533 -41.67 12.06 3.37
CA HIS A 533 -42.01 12.39 2.00
C HIS A 533 -43.43 11.90 1.66
N ASP A 534 -44.42 12.77 1.85
CA ASP A 534 -45.79 12.57 1.33
C ASP A 534 -45.90 12.92 -0.16
N LYS A 535 -45.03 13.82 -0.63
CA LYS A 535 -44.85 14.20 -2.04
C LYS A 535 -43.36 14.10 -2.39
N PRO A 536 -42.99 13.67 -3.61
CA PRO A 536 -41.60 13.70 -4.05
C PRO A 536 -41.02 15.11 -3.95
N SER A 537 -39.78 15.24 -3.46
CA SER A 537 -39.07 16.52 -3.33
C SER A 537 -38.84 17.21 -4.68
N LEU A 538 -38.75 16.44 -5.76
CA LEU A 538 -38.53 16.93 -7.12
C LEU A 538 -39.84 17.07 -7.94
N PRO A 539 -39.95 18.15 -8.76
CA PRO A 539 -41.00 18.30 -9.76
C PRO A 539 -41.03 17.13 -10.75
N ALA A 540 -42.17 16.84 -11.35
CA ALA A 540 -42.36 15.70 -12.25
C ALA A 540 -41.34 15.66 -13.41
N GLU A 541 -40.96 16.81 -13.94
CA GLU A 541 -40.05 16.98 -15.07
C GLU A 541 -38.59 16.61 -14.74
N LYS A 542 -38.18 16.77 -13.46
CA LYS A 542 -36.83 16.44 -13.01
C LYS A 542 -36.68 14.99 -12.56
N ARG A 543 -37.75 14.20 -12.55
CA ARG A 543 -37.72 12.80 -12.11
C ARG A 543 -37.05 11.94 -13.18
N LYS A 544 -36.09 11.12 -12.75
CA LYS A 544 -35.28 10.25 -13.61
C LYS A 544 -35.56 8.77 -13.32
N ARG A 545 -35.39 7.90 -14.30
CA ARG A 545 -35.42 6.43 -14.12
C ARG A 545 -34.02 5.89 -13.91
N ILE A 546 -33.66 5.57 -12.67
CA ILE A 546 -32.32 5.09 -12.31
C ILE A 546 -32.33 3.57 -12.21
N ALA A 547 -31.43 2.91 -12.92
CA ALA A 547 -31.19 1.47 -12.81
C ALA A 547 -30.07 1.19 -11.79
N ILE A 548 -30.16 0.05 -11.10
CA ILE A 548 -29.13 -0.44 -10.20
C ILE A 548 -28.80 -1.89 -10.53
N ILE A 549 -27.50 -2.21 -10.57
CA ILE A 549 -27.01 -3.58 -10.80
C ILE A 549 -25.87 -3.92 -9.84
N ASN A 550 -25.83 -5.18 -9.42
CA ASN A 550 -24.74 -5.70 -8.58
C ASN A 550 -23.84 -6.61 -9.41
N VAL A 551 -22.54 -6.30 -9.45
CA VAL A 551 -21.55 -7.02 -10.27
C VAL A 551 -20.32 -7.38 -9.45
N GLY A 552 -19.95 -8.65 -9.44
CA GLY A 552 -18.85 -9.22 -8.68
C GLY A 552 -19.30 -10.22 -7.62
N ALA A 553 -18.41 -10.50 -6.67
CA ALA A 553 -18.71 -11.37 -5.53
C ALA A 553 -19.58 -10.63 -4.49
N PRO A 554 -20.38 -11.36 -3.68
CA PRO A 554 -21.15 -10.75 -2.60
C PRO A 554 -20.24 -10.04 -1.58
N ALA A 555 -20.66 -8.86 -1.13
CA ALA A 555 -19.97 -8.07 -0.11
C ALA A 555 -20.98 -7.46 0.87
N GLY A 556 -20.56 -7.28 2.13
CA GLY A 556 -21.34 -6.53 3.12
C GLY A 556 -21.66 -5.12 2.62
N GLY A 557 -22.91 -4.68 2.79
CA GLY A 557 -23.34 -3.33 2.40
C GLY A 557 -23.97 -3.20 1.00
N MET A 558 -23.91 -4.23 0.13
CA MET A 558 -24.59 -4.20 -1.19
C MET A 558 -26.11 -4.00 -1.05
N ASN A 559 -26.75 -4.79 -0.18
CA ASN A 559 -28.16 -4.64 0.13
C ASN A 559 -28.48 -3.33 0.85
N SER A 560 -27.56 -2.82 1.69
CA SER A 560 -27.71 -1.55 2.39
C SER A 560 -27.68 -0.35 1.43
N ALA A 561 -26.84 -0.40 0.40
CA ALA A 561 -26.79 0.59 -0.67
C ALA A 561 -28.10 0.56 -1.47
N LEU A 562 -28.53 -0.64 -1.86
CA LEU A 562 -29.81 -0.83 -2.55
C LEU A 562 -31.01 -0.36 -1.72
N TYR A 563 -31.02 -0.63 -0.41
CA TYR A 563 -32.05 -0.13 0.50
C TYR A 563 -32.09 1.39 0.54
N SER A 564 -30.94 2.02 0.61
CA SER A 564 -30.86 3.47 0.74
C SER A 564 -31.32 4.19 -0.55
N MET A 565 -31.25 3.51 -1.70
CA MET A 565 -31.80 4.02 -2.97
C MET A 565 -33.30 3.73 -3.15
N ALA A 566 -33.77 2.54 -2.76
CA ALA A 566 -35.11 2.05 -3.14
C ALA A 566 -36.06 1.77 -1.96
N THR A 567 -35.59 1.86 -0.71
CA THR A 567 -36.34 1.69 0.55
C THR A 567 -37.02 0.31 0.80
N TYR A 568 -36.43 -0.79 0.30
CA TYR A 568 -36.83 -2.19 0.60
C TYR A 568 -36.28 -2.78 1.93
N CYS A 569 -36.98 -3.65 2.65
CA CYS A 569 -36.55 -4.17 3.99
C CYS A 569 -35.22 -5.00 4.08
N TRP A 570 -34.06 -4.50 3.65
CA TRP A 570 -32.78 -5.23 3.51
C TRP A 570 -31.54 -4.55 4.12
N MET A 571 -31.68 -3.44 4.86
CA MET A 571 -30.54 -2.68 5.40
C MET A 571 -29.51 -3.52 6.18
N SER A 572 -29.99 -4.45 7.01
CA SER A 572 -29.14 -5.30 7.86
C SER A 572 -28.84 -6.68 7.25
N LYS A 573 -29.33 -6.99 6.04
CA LYS A 573 -29.06 -8.29 5.41
C LYS A 573 -27.72 -8.30 4.69
N GLY A 574 -26.89 -9.31 4.95
CA GLY A 574 -25.70 -9.55 4.13
C GLY A 574 -26.02 -10.17 2.77
N GLY A 575 -24.97 -10.36 1.96
CA GLY A 575 -25.09 -10.89 0.60
C GLY A 575 -25.76 -9.91 -0.37
N CYS A 576 -26.51 -10.46 -1.33
CA CYS A 576 -27.17 -9.71 -2.39
C CYS A 576 -28.53 -10.35 -2.75
N GLU A 577 -29.62 -9.63 -2.52
CA GLU A 577 -30.98 -10.16 -2.75
C GLU A 577 -31.44 -10.07 -4.21
N ILE A 578 -30.95 -9.09 -4.98
CA ILE A 578 -31.22 -9.00 -6.44
C ILE A 578 -30.34 -9.92 -7.29
N GLY A 579 -29.38 -10.60 -6.67
CA GLY A 579 -28.36 -11.42 -7.33
C GLY A 579 -27.13 -10.61 -7.73
N THR A 580 -25.96 -11.26 -7.68
CA THR A 580 -24.68 -10.71 -8.15
C THR A 580 -23.88 -11.82 -8.82
N ASN A 581 -23.15 -11.49 -9.88
CA ASN A 581 -22.25 -12.40 -10.57
C ASN A 581 -21.08 -11.62 -11.18
N ARG A 582 -20.05 -12.33 -11.64
CA ARG A 582 -18.80 -11.72 -12.14
C ARG A 582 -18.82 -11.39 -13.63
N ASN A 583 -19.92 -11.64 -14.34
CA ASN A 583 -19.94 -11.51 -15.79
C ASN A 583 -19.90 -10.03 -16.18
N THR A 584 -19.02 -9.69 -17.11
CA THR A 584 -18.92 -8.31 -17.63
C THR A 584 -19.84 -8.10 -18.86
N PRO A 585 -20.19 -6.84 -19.20
CA PRO A 585 -20.97 -6.51 -20.40
C PRO A 585 -20.42 -7.11 -21.70
N GLU A 586 -19.10 -7.16 -21.87
CA GLU A 586 -18.47 -7.77 -23.07
C GLU A 586 -18.56 -9.30 -23.10
N GLU A 587 -18.50 -9.97 -21.94
CA GLU A 587 -18.63 -11.44 -21.85
C GLU A 587 -20.06 -11.94 -22.07
N THR A 588 -21.05 -11.06 -21.95
CA THR A 588 -22.46 -11.37 -22.16
C THR A 588 -22.89 -10.97 -23.57
N ASP A 589 -23.66 -9.90 -23.70
CA ASP A 589 -24.05 -9.30 -24.98
C ASP A 589 -24.36 -7.83 -24.75
N ILE A 590 -23.37 -6.98 -25.02
CA ILE A 590 -23.47 -5.54 -24.81
C ILE A 590 -24.57 -4.90 -25.66
N GLY A 591 -24.90 -5.47 -26.82
CA GLY A 591 -25.97 -4.99 -27.69
C GLY A 591 -27.36 -5.29 -27.10
N MET A 592 -27.55 -6.47 -26.52
CA MET A 592 -28.77 -6.80 -25.78
C MET A 592 -28.92 -5.95 -24.51
N ILE A 593 -27.83 -5.65 -23.80
CA ILE A 593 -27.85 -4.72 -22.66
C ILE A 593 -28.29 -3.33 -23.15
N ALA A 594 -27.71 -2.83 -24.24
CA ALA A 594 -28.08 -1.54 -24.84
C ALA A 594 -29.57 -1.49 -25.22
N TYR A 595 -30.10 -2.59 -25.80
CA TYR A 595 -31.51 -2.73 -26.13
C TYR A 595 -32.41 -2.62 -24.89
N TYR A 596 -32.07 -3.29 -23.79
CA TYR A 596 -32.86 -3.18 -22.56
C TYR A 596 -32.78 -1.79 -21.93
N PHE A 597 -31.62 -1.13 -22.00
CA PHE A 597 -31.45 0.24 -21.52
C PHE A 597 -32.36 1.22 -22.25
N GLU A 598 -32.52 1.03 -23.57
CA GLU A 598 -33.44 1.82 -24.37
C GLU A 598 -34.90 1.42 -24.12
N LYS A 599 -35.22 0.12 -24.05
CA LYS A 599 -36.57 -0.40 -23.82
C LYS A 599 -37.19 0.09 -22.51
N TYR A 600 -36.41 0.09 -21.43
CA TYR A 600 -36.84 0.61 -20.13
C TYR A 600 -36.58 2.11 -19.97
N ALA A 601 -35.87 2.69 -20.94
CA ALA A 601 -35.52 4.10 -21.05
C ALA A 601 -34.89 4.65 -19.75
N PHE A 602 -33.84 3.97 -19.29
CA PHE A 602 -33.08 4.40 -18.11
C PHE A 602 -32.39 5.74 -18.36
N ASP A 603 -32.35 6.58 -17.34
CA ASP A 603 -31.76 7.91 -17.35
C ASP A 603 -30.46 7.99 -16.55
N GLY A 604 -30.13 6.93 -15.80
CA GLY A 604 -28.86 6.76 -15.11
C GLY A 604 -28.66 5.33 -14.63
N LEU A 605 -27.41 4.96 -14.36
CA LEU A 605 -27.03 3.62 -13.88
C LEU A 605 -26.14 3.71 -12.65
N VAL A 606 -26.48 2.93 -11.63
CA VAL A 606 -25.62 2.66 -10.48
C VAL A 606 -25.12 1.22 -10.55
N LEU A 607 -23.81 1.03 -10.54
CA LEU A 607 -23.19 -0.27 -10.34
C LEU A 607 -22.75 -0.37 -8.88
N VAL A 608 -23.02 -1.48 -8.21
CA VAL A 608 -22.48 -1.77 -6.88
C VAL A 608 -21.67 -3.05 -6.95
N GLY A 609 -20.36 -2.96 -6.73
CA GLY A 609 -19.53 -4.12 -7.00
C GLY A 609 -18.02 -3.93 -6.94
N GLY A 610 -17.32 -5.03 -7.20
CA GLY A 610 -15.86 -5.11 -7.11
C GLY A 610 -15.16 -4.70 -8.41
N PHE A 611 -14.02 -5.34 -8.68
CA PHE A 611 -13.23 -5.05 -9.88
C PHE A 611 -13.98 -5.37 -11.18
N GLU A 612 -14.83 -6.40 -11.20
CA GLU A 612 -15.67 -6.70 -12.37
C GLU A 612 -16.67 -5.57 -12.66
N ALA A 613 -17.18 -4.88 -11.62
CA ALA A 613 -18.05 -3.72 -11.80
C ALA A 613 -17.28 -2.50 -12.32
N PHE A 614 -16.03 -2.34 -11.88
CA PHE A 614 -15.09 -1.33 -12.39
C PHE A 614 -14.80 -1.53 -13.88
N GLU A 615 -14.49 -2.77 -14.27
CA GLU A 615 -14.31 -3.15 -15.66
C GLU A 615 -15.60 -2.98 -16.48
N SER A 616 -16.76 -3.35 -15.92
CA SER A 616 -18.05 -3.17 -16.55
C SER A 616 -18.37 -1.70 -16.82
N LEU A 617 -18.07 -0.80 -15.88
CA LEU A 617 -18.26 0.64 -16.08
C LEU A 617 -17.40 1.16 -17.23
N HIS A 618 -16.15 0.70 -17.33
CA HIS A 618 -15.25 1.07 -18.44
C HIS A 618 -15.74 0.57 -19.79
N GLN A 619 -16.20 -0.69 -19.86
CA GLN A 619 -16.76 -1.27 -21.08
C GLN A 619 -18.01 -0.51 -21.55
N LEU A 620 -18.93 -0.19 -20.63
CA LEU A 620 -20.12 0.61 -20.95
C LEU A 620 -19.77 2.03 -21.38
N GLU A 621 -18.76 2.65 -20.77
CA GLU A 621 -18.29 3.98 -21.14
C GLU A 621 -17.71 4.00 -22.56
N LYS A 622 -16.85 3.05 -22.91
CA LYS A 622 -16.32 2.89 -24.27
C LYS A 622 -17.42 2.62 -25.30
N ALA A 623 -18.45 1.86 -24.91
CA ALA A 623 -19.56 1.51 -25.77
C ALA A 623 -20.51 2.69 -26.10
N ARG A 624 -20.36 3.86 -25.47
CA ARG A 624 -21.14 5.08 -25.76
C ARG A 624 -21.01 5.58 -27.20
N ALA A 625 -19.88 5.30 -27.84
CA ALA A 625 -19.66 5.61 -29.26
C ALA A 625 -20.60 4.81 -30.17
N LEU A 626 -20.87 3.55 -29.81
CA LEU A 626 -21.69 2.62 -30.59
C LEU A 626 -23.18 2.68 -30.22
N TYR A 627 -23.48 2.86 -28.93
CA TYR A 627 -24.85 2.77 -28.41
C TYR A 627 -25.27 4.06 -27.70
N PRO A 628 -26.20 4.84 -28.29
CA PRO A 628 -26.73 6.05 -27.66
C PRO A 628 -27.42 5.79 -26.32
N SER A 629 -27.92 4.57 -26.08
CA SER A 629 -28.57 4.19 -24.82
C SER A 629 -27.63 4.21 -23.60
N PHE A 630 -26.30 4.14 -23.79
CA PHE A 630 -25.31 4.28 -22.73
C PHE A 630 -24.84 5.72 -22.48
N ARG A 631 -25.33 6.70 -23.25
CA ARG A 631 -25.05 8.13 -23.06
C ARG A 631 -25.94 8.70 -21.94
N ILE A 632 -25.79 8.10 -20.77
CA ILE A 632 -26.44 8.44 -19.49
C ILE A 632 -25.37 8.50 -18.40
N PRO A 633 -25.59 9.19 -17.27
CA PRO A 633 -24.66 9.17 -16.15
C PRO A 633 -24.57 7.76 -15.57
N MET A 634 -23.34 7.31 -15.31
CA MET A 634 -23.06 5.99 -14.76
C MET A 634 -22.11 6.13 -13.58
N VAL A 635 -22.47 5.54 -12.44
CA VAL A 635 -21.66 5.62 -11.22
C VAL A 635 -21.41 4.24 -10.64
N LEU A 636 -20.16 3.95 -10.29
CA LEU A 636 -19.78 2.77 -9.53
C LEU A 636 -19.65 3.11 -8.05
N ILE A 637 -20.32 2.33 -7.19
CA ILE A 637 -20.06 2.22 -5.76
C ILE A 637 -19.20 0.97 -5.52
N PRO A 638 -17.91 1.13 -5.16
CA PRO A 638 -17.03 0.01 -4.88
C PRO A 638 -17.53 -0.84 -3.70
N ALA A 639 -17.79 -2.13 -3.97
CA ALA A 639 -18.24 -3.12 -3.00
C ALA A 639 -17.50 -4.44 -3.21
N THR A 640 -16.51 -4.68 -2.36
CA THR A 640 -15.65 -5.87 -2.37
C THR A 640 -14.95 -5.99 -1.02
N LEU A 641 -14.72 -7.21 -0.55
CA LEU A 641 -13.89 -7.42 0.64
C LEU A 641 -12.40 -7.10 0.37
N SER A 642 -11.95 -7.23 -0.88
CA SER A 642 -10.53 -7.11 -1.23
C SER A 642 -9.99 -5.69 -1.19
N ASN A 643 -10.85 -4.67 -1.19
CA ASN A 643 -10.47 -3.26 -1.35
C ASN A 643 -9.50 -3.01 -2.52
N ASN A 644 -9.75 -3.69 -3.65
CA ASN A 644 -8.88 -3.69 -4.83
C ASN A 644 -9.43 -2.82 -5.98
N VAL A 645 -10.47 -2.01 -5.74
CA VAL A 645 -11.06 -1.13 -6.75
C VAL A 645 -10.34 0.22 -6.76
N PRO A 646 -9.76 0.63 -7.90
CA PRO A 646 -9.08 1.92 -8.03
C PRO A 646 -10.01 3.11 -7.81
N GLY A 647 -9.45 4.23 -7.32
CA GLY A 647 -10.18 5.46 -7.06
C GLY A 647 -10.78 5.60 -5.67
N THR A 648 -10.77 4.53 -4.86
CA THR A 648 -11.21 4.55 -3.45
C THR A 648 -10.17 3.92 -2.52
N GLU A 649 -10.06 4.44 -1.30
CA GLU A 649 -9.34 3.82 -0.19
C GLU A 649 -10.22 2.86 0.62
N TYR A 650 -11.54 2.86 0.36
CA TYR A 650 -12.50 2.00 1.05
C TYR A 650 -13.57 1.46 0.10
N SER A 651 -13.76 0.15 0.13
CA SER A 651 -14.86 -0.54 -0.52
C SER A 651 -15.85 -1.11 0.51
N LEU A 652 -17.14 -1.08 0.16
CA LEU A 652 -18.18 -1.69 0.99
C LEU A 652 -17.90 -3.19 1.15
N GLY A 653 -17.98 -3.67 2.39
CA GLY A 653 -17.78 -5.06 2.78
C GLY A 653 -16.37 -5.37 3.30
N ALA A 654 -15.41 -4.44 3.12
CA ALA A 654 -14.05 -4.61 3.64
C ALA A 654 -14.03 -4.61 5.18
N ASP A 655 -14.79 -3.71 5.82
CA ASP A 655 -14.89 -3.66 7.30
C ASP A 655 -15.66 -4.86 7.87
N THR A 656 -16.76 -5.27 7.22
CA THR A 656 -17.46 -6.51 7.57
C THR A 656 -16.52 -7.72 7.52
N CYS A 657 -15.70 -7.82 6.48
CA CYS A 657 -14.70 -8.88 6.33
C CYS A 657 -13.64 -8.83 7.42
N LEU A 658 -13.11 -7.64 7.72
CA LEU A 658 -12.10 -7.45 8.76
C LEU A 658 -12.62 -7.88 10.13
N ASN A 659 -13.84 -7.48 10.50
CA ASN A 659 -14.47 -7.88 11.76
C ASN A 659 -14.69 -9.40 11.83
N SER A 660 -15.19 -10.02 10.76
CA SER A 660 -15.37 -11.48 10.72
C SER A 660 -14.04 -12.23 10.86
N LEU A 661 -12.97 -11.70 10.27
CA LEU A 661 -11.64 -12.30 10.37
C LEU A 661 -11.03 -12.08 11.75
N MET A 662 -11.22 -10.90 12.35
CA MET A 662 -10.81 -10.62 13.73
C MET A 662 -11.49 -11.57 14.72
N ASP A 663 -12.81 -11.69 14.68
CA ASP A 663 -13.57 -12.62 15.54
C ASP A 663 -13.04 -14.06 15.39
N TYR A 664 -12.74 -14.49 14.16
CA TYR A 664 -12.17 -15.80 13.89
C TYR A 664 -10.75 -15.94 14.45
N CYS A 665 -9.88 -14.95 14.22
CA CYS A 665 -8.51 -14.93 14.72
C CYS A 665 -8.46 -14.92 16.24
N ASP A 666 -9.37 -14.23 16.93
CA ASP A 666 -9.45 -14.21 18.38
C ASP A 666 -9.80 -15.60 18.94
N ILE A 667 -10.75 -16.32 18.32
CA ILE A 667 -11.09 -17.70 18.68
C ILE A 667 -9.88 -18.63 18.47
N VAL A 668 -9.19 -18.49 17.32
CA VAL A 668 -8.00 -19.28 17.00
C VAL A 668 -6.86 -18.99 17.97
N LYS A 669 -6.66 -17.71 18.31
CA LYS A 669 -5.63 -17.26 19.26
C LYS A 669 -5.93 -17.74 20.68
N GLN A 670 -7.20 -17.74 21.08
CA GLN A 670 -7.62 -18.32 22.36
C GLN A 670 -7.36 -19.84 22.41
N SER A 671 -7.68 -20.56 21.34
CA SER A 671 -7.36 -21.99 21.19
C SER A 671 -5.86 -22.27 21.26
N ALA A 672 -5.06 -21.45 20.55
CA ALA A 672 -3.61 -21.52 20.59
C ALA A 672 -3.06 -21.28 22.00
N SER A 673 -3.60 -20.29 22.72
CA SER A 673 -3.22 -19.94 24.10
C SER A 673 -3.60 -21.02 25.12
N ALA A 674 -4.70 -21.74 24.88
CA ALA A 674 -5.14 -22.84 25.74
C ALA A 674 -4.21 -24.05 25.66
N THR A 675 -3.59 -24.27 24.50
CA THR A 675 -2.57 -25.31 24.29
C THR A 675 -1.16 -24.76 24.54
N ARG A 676 -0.21 -25.61 24.97
CA ARG A 676 1.18 -25.15 25.15
C ARG A 676 1.85 -24.96 23.79
N ASN A 677 2.48 -23.80 23.60
CA ASN A 677 3.37 -23.45 22.50
C ASN A 677 2.81 -23.82 21.11
N ARG A 678 1.79 -23.07 20.66
CA ARG A 678 1.19 -23.28 19.34
C ARG A 678 1.08 -21.98 18.55
N ALA A 679 1.44 -22.05 17.27
CA ALA A 679 1.19 -21.02 16.27
C ALA A 679 0.11 -21.47 15.27
N PHE A 680 -0.61 -20.50 14.70
CA PHE A 680 -1.53 -20.76 13.59
C PHE A 680 -1.15 -19.96 12.36
N VAL A 681 -1.12 -20.63 11.20
CA VAL A 681 -1.06 -19.99 9.90
C VAL A 681 -2.49 -19.84 9.39
N VAL A 682 -3.00 -18.61 9.39
CA VAL A 682 -4.37 -18.27 9.00
C VAL A 682 -4.39 -17.77 7.56
N GLU A 683 -5.19 -18.41 6.72
CA GLU A 683 -5.36 -18.01 5.32
C GLU A 683 -6.37 -16.86 5.19
N VAL A 684 -5.97 -15.81 4.48
CA VAL A 684 -6.73 -14.56 4.34
C VAL A 684 -7.15 -14.33 2.89
N GLN A 685 -8.43 -14.03 2.66
CA GLN A 685 -8.94 -13.63 1.35
C GLN A 685 -8.53 -12.19 1.01
N GLY A 686 -8.67 -11.81 -0.26
CA GLY A 686 -8.20 -10.51 -0.76
C GLY A 686 -7.73 -10.57 -2.21
N GLY A 687 -7.53 -11.77 -2.75
CA GLY A 687 -7.01 -11.94 -4.10
C GLY A 687 -5.56 -11.46 -4.15
N ASN A 688 -5.25 -10.57 -5.10
CA ASN A 688 -3.92 -9.96 -5.23
C ASN A 688 -3.72 -8.70 -4.36
N SER A 689 -4.72 -8.29 -3.59
CA SER A 689 -4.56 -7.20 -2.62
C SER A 689 -4.29 -7.77 -1.23
N GLY A 690 -3.23 -7.27 -0.59
CA GLY A 690 -2.85 -7.56 0.78
C GLY A 690 -3.59 -6.73 1.83
N TYR A 691 -4.52 -5.85 1.44
CA TYR A 691 -5.22 -4.91 2.35
C TYR A 691 -5.78 -5.62 3.60
N ILE A 692 -6.59 -6.66 3.40
CA ILE A 692 -7.22 -7.37 4.53
C ILE A 692 -6.18 -8.06 5.41
N ALA A 693 -5.14 -8.67 4.83
CA ALA A 693 -4.09 -9.31 5.60
C ALA A 693 -3.24 -8.32 6.41
N THR A 694 -2.97 -7.13 5.87
CA THR A 694 -2.28 -6.04 6.59
C THR A 694 -3.11 -5.54 7.77
N TYR A 695 -4.37 -5.18 7.54
CA TYR A 695 -5.23 -4.64 8.60
C TYR A 695 -5.59 -5.70 9.65
N ALA A 696 -5.85 -6.94 9.24
CA ALA A 696 -6.06 -8.04 10.18
C ALA A 696 -4.79 -8.37 10.97
N GLY A 697 -3.62 -8.24 10.33
CA GLY A 697 -2.33 -8.44 11.00
C GLY A 697 -2.13 -7.44 12.13
N LEU A 698 -2.43 -6.16 11.87
CA LEU A 698 -2.40 -5.09 12.86
C LEU A 698 -3.43 -5.31 13.97
N ALA A 699 -4.68 -5.62 13.61
CA ALA A 699 -5.79 -5.73 14.55
C ALA A 699 -5.71 -6.96 15.47
N CYS A 700 -5.30 -8.12 14.93
CA CYS A 700 -5.15 -9.36 15.70
C CYS A 700 -3.79 -9.45 16.41
N GLY A 701 -2.84 -8.58 16.03
CA GLY A 701 -1.46 -8.61 16.49
C GLY A 701 -0.75 -9.87 15.99
N ALA A 702 -0.88 -10.16 14.70
CA ALA A 702 -0.15 -11.24 14.05
C ALA A 702 1.36 -10.97 14.09
N GLN A 703 2.15 -12.04 14.18
CA GLN A 703 3.60 -11.95 14.21
C GLN A 703 4.16 -11.60 12.82
N VAL A 704 3.53 -12.14 11.79
CA VAL A 704 3.91 -11.96 10.38
C VAL A 704 2.64 -11.90 9.53
N SER A 705 2.64 -11.07 8.49
CA SER A 705 1.59 -11.01 7.47
C SER A 705 2.18 -11.12 6.05
N TYR A 706 1.98 -12.27 5.40
CA TYR A 706 2.41 -12.50 4.01
C TYR A 706 1.38 -11.94 3.04
N VAL A 707 1.84 -11.03 2.16
CA VAL A 707 0.98 -10.31 1.22
C VAL A 707 1.45 -10.46 -0.23
N PRO A 708 0.55 -10.39 -1.23
CA PRO A 708 0.92 -10.57 -2.64
C PRO A 708 1.82 -9.48 -3.21
N GLU A 709 1.86 -8.30 -2.59
CA GLU A 709 2.68 -7.17 -3.02
C GLU A 709 4.18 -7.45 -2.83
N GLU A 710 4.55 -8.17 -1.78
CA GLU A 710 5.94 -8.51 -1.45
C GLU A 710 6.31 -9.93 -1.86
N GLY A 711 5.35 -10.85 -1.88
CA GLY A 711 5.63 -12.27 -2.06
C GLY A 711 6.19 -12.93 -0.80
N ILE A 712 6.80 -14.10 -0.97
CA ILE A 712 7.40 -14.87 0.14
C ILE A 712 8.71 -15.47 -0.35
N ASP A 713 9.82 -14.96 0.18
CA ASP A 713 11.16 -15.50 -0.03
C ASP A 713 11.55 -16.47 1.10
N LEU A 714 12.37 -17.48 0.78
CA LEU A 714 12.81 -18.47 1.79
C LEU A 714 13.64 -17.84 2.91
N ALA A 715 14.46 -16.83 2.60
CA ALA A 715 15.23 -16.11 3.60
C ALA A 715 14.33 -15.38 4.61
N GLN A 716 13.23 -14.79 4.13
CA GLN A 716 12.25 -14.14 5.01
C GLN A 716 11.55 -15.19 5.89
N LEU A 717 11.12 -16.31 5.30
CA LEU A 717 10.47 -17.40 6.03
C LEU A 717 11.38 -17.98 7.14
N GLU A 718 12.68 -18.12 6.88
CA GLU A 718 13.66 -18.56 7.88
C GLU A 718 13.78 -17.56 9.05
N LEU A 719 13.86 -16.26 8.74
CA LEU A 719 13.88 -15.20 9.75
C LEU A 719 12.59 -15.20 10.58
N ASP A 720 11.44 -15.41 9.95
CA ASP A 720 10.14 -15.47 10.61
C ASP A 720 10.05 -16.66 11.58
N ILE A 721 10.56 -17.84 11.17
CA ILE A 721 10.64 -19.03 12.03
C ILE A 721 11.53 -18.77 13.23
N LYS A 722 12.68 -18.13 13.02
CA LYS A 722 13.61 -17.75 14.10
C LYS A 722 12.95 -16.78 15.07
N SER A 723 12.30 -15.74 14.55
CA SER A 723 11.55 -14.75 15.35
C SER A 723 10.45 -15.40 16.19
N LEU A 724 9.68 -16.33 15.60
CA LEU A 724 8.67 -17.10 16.32
C LEU A 724 9.28 -17.97 17.42
N THR A 725 10.39 -18.66 17.14
CA THR A 725 11.10 -19.51 18.10
C THR A 725 11.57 -18.70 19.31
N GLU A 726 12.20 -17.55 19.08
CA GLU A 726 12.63 -16.62 20.13
C GLU A 726 11.43 -16.07 20.92
N SER A 727 10.34 -15.72 20.24
CA SER A 727 9.12 -15.23 20.90
C SER A 727 8.51 -16.27 21.84
N PHE A 728 8.47 -17.55 21.44
CA PHE A 728 8.01 -18.63 22.30
C PHE A 728 8.96 -18.91 23.47
N ALA A 729 10.27 -18.78 23.28
CA ALA A 729 11.25 -18.92 24.36
C ALA A 729 11.02 -17.87 25.46
N VAL A 730 10.86 -16.60 25.08
CA VAL A 730 10.59 -15.51 26.03
C VAL A 730 9.24 -15.66 26.72
N SER A 731 8.22 -16.13 26.00
CA SER A 731 6.88 -16.37 26.56
C SER A 731 6.89 -17.50 27.60
N ALA A 732 7.74 -18.51 27.42
CA ALA A 732 7.91 -19.60 28.37
C ALA A 732 8.54 -19.13 29.71
N GLU A 733 9.47 -18.17 29.66
CA GLU A 733 10.11 -17.59 30.86
C GLU A 733 9.13 -16.75 31.69
N ASN A 734 8.31 -15.94 31.03
CA ASN A 734 7.38 -15.01 31.68
C ASN A 734 6.01 -15.61 32.03
N SER A 735 5.80 -16.91 31.76
CA SER A 735 4.52 -17.62 31.98
C SER A 735 3.30 -16.99 31.29
N THR A 736 3.51 -16.10 30.31
CA THR A 736 2.46 -15.52 29.47
C THR A 736 2.12 -16.51 28.35
N LYS A 737 0.89 -17.03 28.35
CA LYS A 737 0.43 -18.01 27.35
C LYS A 737 -0.34 -17.28 26.26
N SER A 738 0.37 -16.68 25.31
CA SER A 738 -0.24 -16.04 24.16
C SER A 738 -0.09 -16.91 22.91
N GLY A 739 -1.21 -17.19 22.25
CA GLY A 739 -1.25 -17.78 20.93
C GLY A 739 -0.60 -16.84 19.91
N LYS A 740 0.25 -17.38 19.03
CA LYS A 740 0.88 -16.63 17.93
C LYS A 740 0.14 -16.90 16.63
N LEU A 741 -0.02 -15.87 15.81
CA LEU A 741 -0.69 -15.95 14.51
C LEU A 741 0.26 -15.51 13.40
N VAL A 742 0.21 -16.21 12.28
CA VAL A 742 0.82 -15.83 11.01
C VAL A 742 -0.32 -15.69 10.01
N LEU A 743 -0.48 -14.54 9.38
CA LEU A 743 -1.51 -14.34 8.36
C LEU A 743 -0.90 -14.52 6.98
N LYS A 744 -1.55 -15.28 6.11
CA LYS A 744 -1.11 -15.51 4.74
C LYS A 744 -2.22 -15.22 3.75
N SER A 745 -2.01 -14.25 2.88
CA SER A 745 -2.93 -13.97 1.78
C SER A 745 -2.91 -15.12 0.77
N ILE A 746 -4.07 -15.52 0.24
CA ILE A 746 -4.17 -16.65 -0.71
C ILE A 746 -3.15 -16.52 -1.85
N ASN A 747 -3.02 -15.34 -2.46
CA ASN A 747 -2.12 -15.13 -3.61
C ASN A 747 -0.71 -14.63 -3.23
N ALA A 748 -0.32 -14.65 -1.94
CA ALA A 748 1.03 -14.24 -1.53
C ALA A 748 2.13 -15.12 -2.17
N SER A 749 1.85 -16.41 -2.33
CA SER A 749 2.69 -17.32 -3.11
C SER A 749 1.85 -18.45 -3.67
N LYS A 750 2.12 -18.85 -4.90
CA LYS A 750 1.52 -20.02 -5.56
C LYS A 750 2.17 -21.34 -5.11
N VAL A 751 3.42 -21.27 -4.62
CA VAL A 751 4.22 -22.44 -4.22
C VAL A 751 4.10 -22.67 -2.73
N LEU A 752 4.31 -21.63 -1.93
CA LEU A 752 4.22 -21.68 -0.48
C LEU A 752 2.77 -21.50 -0.04
N SER A 753 2.02 -22.60 -0.09
CA SER A 753 0.64 -22.65 0.41
C SER A 753 0.61 -22.54 1.93
N THR A 754 -0.57 -22.25 2.49
CA THR A 754 -0.79 -22.15 3.94
C THR A 754 -0.38 -23.43 4.67
N GLU A 755 -0.64 -24.59 4.07
CA GLU A 755 -0.26 -25.91 4.59
C GLU A 755 1.25 -26.12 4.52
N VAL A 756 1.88 -25.83 3.38
CA VAL A 756 3.33 -25.98 3.20
C VAL A 756 4.10 -25.09 4.19
N ILE A 757 3.67 -23.84 4.39
CA ILE A 757 4.28 -22.95 5.38
C ILE A 757 4.15 -23.53 6.78
N ALA A 758 2.97 -24.00 7.16
CA ALA A 758 2.75 -24.60 8.47
C ALA A 758 3.63 -25.84 8.70
N ASP A 759 3.78 -26.71 7.69
CA ASP A 759 4.60 -27.91 7.77
C ASP A 759 6.10 -27.57 7.85
N ILE A 760 6.57 -26.58 7.08
CA ILE A 760 7.96 -26.09 7.17
C ILE A 760 8.23 -25.52 8.55
N MET A 761 7.39 -24.60 9.02
CA MET A 761 7.54 -23.98 10.35
C MET A 761 7.54 -25.03 11.47
N LYS A 762 6.72 -26.08 11.32
CA LYS A 762 6.65 -27.19 12.27
C LYS A 762 7.89 -28.09 12.22
N SER A 763 8.46 -28.33 11.04
CA SER A 763 9.69 -29.11 10.88
C SER A 763 10.88 -28.37 11.48
N GLU A 764 11.02 -27.08 11.18
CA GLU A 764 12.13 -26.25 11.62
C GLU A 764 12.05 -25.84 13.09
N SER A 765 10.86 -25.91 13.72
CA SER A 765 10.72 -25.60 15.14
C SER A 765 11.41 -26.61 16.06
N ASN A 766 11.83 -27.78 15.56
CA ASN A 766 12.47 -28.86 16.33
C ASN A 766 11.70 -29.23 17.62
N GLY A 767 10.37 -29.14 17.59
CA GLY A 767 9.50 -29.43 18.73
C GLY A 767 9.37 -28.30 19.76
N ALA A 768 9.94 -27.10 19.53
CA ALA A 768 9.78 -25.93 20.40
C ALA A 768 8.32 -25.45 20.45
N PHE A 769 7.63 -25.49 19.30
CA PHE A 769 6.21 -25.18 19.16
C PHE A 769 5.56 -26.00 18.03
N ASP A 770 4.26 -26.25 18.13
CA ASP A 770 3.45 -26.88 17.08
C ASP A 770 2.80 -25.80 16.21
N VAL A 771 2.52 -26.13 14.94
CA VAL A 771 1.89 -25.22 13.99
C VAL A 771 0.66 -25.87 13.39
N LYS A 772 -0.42 -25.09 13.25
CA LYS A 772 -1.68 -25.52 12.66
C LYS A 772 -2.14 -24.52 11.60
N THR A 773 -2.90 -25.00 10.62
CA THR A 773 -3.55 -24.13 9.63
C THR A 773 -4.94 -23.74 10.10
N ALA A 774 -5.39 -22.57 9.67
CA ALA A 774 -6.76 -22.13 9.85
C ALA A 774 -7.24 -21.44 8.56
N ILE A 775 -8.29 -21.97 7.93
CA ILE A 775 -8.78 -21.49 6.63
C ILE A 775 -10.25 -21.09 6.82
N PRO A 776 -10.54 -19.81 7.13
CA PRO A 776 -11.92 -19.34 7.31
C PRO A 776 -12.75 -19.45 6.01
N GLY A 777 -12.10 -19.34 4.85
CA GLY A 777 -12.75 -19.37 3.55
C GLY A 777 -13.79 -18.24 3.39
N HIS A 778 -14.93 -18.56 2.79
CA HIS A 778 -15.97 -17.58 2.44
C HIS A 778 -16.75 -16.99 3.62
N VAL A 779 -16.53 -17.48 4.85
CA VAL A 779 -17.08 -16.84 6.06
C VAL A 779 -16.64 -15.38 6.16
N GLN A 780 -15.48 -15.04 5.58
CA GLN A 780 -14.95 -13.68 5.46
C GLN A 780 -15.87 -12.70 4.73
N GLN A 781 -16.86 -13.16 3.94
CA GLN A 781 -17.86 -12.25 3.37
C GLN A 781 -18.77 -11.61 4.43
N GLY A 782 -18.84 -12.23 5.62
CA GLY A 782 -19.67 -11.82 6.73
C GLY A 782 -21.14 -12.24 6.59
N GLY A 783 -21.79 -12.43 7.74
CA GLY A 783 -23.22 -12.72 7.80
C GLY A 783 -24.06 -11.44 7.69
N LEU A 784 -24.05 -10.63 8.74
CA LEU A 784 -24.66 -9.30 8.74
C LEU A 784 -23.58 -8.24 8.47
N PRO A 785 -23.84 -7.21 7.65
CA PRO A 785 -22.88 -6.16 7.41
C PRO A 785 -22.60 -5.38 8.69
N SER A 786 -21.36 -4.89 8.84
CA SER A 786 -20.97 -4.05 9.97
C SER A 786 -21.71 -2.71 9.95
N PRO A 787 -21.84 -2.01 11.09
CA PRO A 787 -22.47 -0.69 11.12
C PRO A 787 -21.76 0.34 10.22
N ILE A 788 -20.44 0.24 10.06
CA ILE A 788 -19.67 1.10 9.15
C ILE A 788 -20.10 0.85 7.71
N ASP A 789 -20.18 -0.41 7.28
CA ASP A 789 -20.64 -0.74 5.93
C ASP A 789 -22.10 -0.31 5.70
N ARG A 790 -22.99 -0.48 6.68
CA ARG A 790 -24.40 -0.04 6.56
C ARG A 790 -24.52 1.48 6.40
N THR A 791 -23.81 2.24 7.24
CA THR A 791 -23.88 3.70 7.24
C THR A 791 -23.17 4.33 6.04
N ARG A 792 -22.01 3.79 5.64
CA ARG A 792 -21.30 4.23 4.43
C ARG A 792 -22.05 3.85 3.16
N ALA A 793 -22.67 2.68 3.11
CA ALA A 793 -23.51 2.30 1.97
C ALA A 793 -24.68 3.27 1.78
N CYS A 794 -25.30 3.73 2.87
CA CYS A 794 -26.32 4.79 2.83
C CYS A 794 -25.76 6.10 2.27
N ARG A 795 -24.62 6.57 2.80
CA ARG A 795 -23.94 7.78 2.34
C ARG A 795 -23.60 7.71 0.85
N PHE A 796 -23.00 6.60 0.40
CA PHE A 796 -22.61 6.40 -0.99
C PHE A 796 -23.82 6.32 -1.91
N ALA A 797 -24.90 5.68 -1.47
CA ALA A 797 -26.12 5.58 -2.25
C ALA A 797 -26.76 6.95 -2.51
N VAL A 798 -26.91 7.78 -1.47
CA VAL A 798 -27.47 9.13 -1.61
C VAL A 798 -26.61 9.98 -2.54
N LYS A 799 -25.28 9.93 -2.39
CA LYS A 799 -24.35 10.69 -3.24
C LYS A 799 -24.34 10.20 -4.69
N ALA A 800 -24.47 8.90 -4.92
CA ALA A 800 -24.56 8.33 -6.27
C ALA A 800 -25.83 8.80 -7.01
N VAL A 801 -26.97 8.86 -6.31
CA VAL A 801 -28.22 9.40 -6.88
C VAL A 801 -28.07 10.90 -7.17
N GLN A 802 -27.53 11.67 -6.23
CA GLN A 802 -27.27 13.11 -6.43
C GLN A 802 -26.37 13.36 -7.65
N PHE A 803 -25.30 12.56 -7.82
CA PHE A 803 -24.42 12.67 -8.98
C PHE A 803 -25.14 12.41 -10.30
N ILE A 804 -26.04 11.43 -10.35
CA ILE A 804 -26.85 11.16 -11.54
C ILE A 804 -27.79 12.33 -11.82
N GLU A 805 -28.43 12.91 -10.80
CA GLU A 805 -29.30 14.08 -10.95
C GLU A 805 -28.54 15.30 -11.49
N ASP A 806 -27.35 15.57 -10.95
CA ASP A 806 -26.52 16.72 -11.33
C ASP A 806 -25.92 16.54 -12.74
N SER A 807 -25.46 15.32 -13.08
CA SER A 807 -24.78 15.04 -14.35
C SER A 807 -25.73 14.69 -15.52
N ALA A 808 -27.02 14.50 -15.24
CA ALA A 808 -28.00 14.11 -16.25
C ALA A 808 -28.16 15.16 -17.36
N ASP A 809 -28.14 16.44 -16.99
CA ASP A 809 -28.33 17.53 -17.94
C ASP A 809 -27.10 17.69 -18.84
N ASP A 810 -25.89 17.47 -18.29
CA ASP A 810 -24.62 17.54 -19.03
C ASP A 810 -24.54 16.53 -20.19
N ILE A 811 -25.00 15.29 -19.97
CA ILE A 811 -24.94 14.25 -21.01
C ILE A 811 -26.20 14.21 -21.90
N SER A 812 -27.31 14.82 -21.47
CA SER A 812 -28.60 14.77 -22.18
C SER A 812 -28.50 15.26 -23.63
N ALA A 813 -27.68 16.27 -23.90
CA ALA A 813 -27.45 16.84 -25.23
C ALA A 813 -26.85 15.81 -26.22
N TYR A 814 -26.04 14.88 -25.73
CA TYR A 814 -25.35 13.88 -26.54
C TYR A 814 -26.20 12.64 -26.81
N ARG A 815 -27.32 12.48 -26.11
CA ARG A 815 -28.16 11.27 -26.17
C ARG A 815 -28.78 11.04 -27.55
N GLN A 816 -29.10 12.10 -28.29
CA GLN A 816 -29.63 12.03 -29.67
C GLN A 816 -28.68 12.61 -30.72
N ALA A 817 -27.45 12.97 -30.35
CA ALA A 817 -26.46 13.45 -31.31
C ALA A 817 -26.03 12.32 -32.26
N GLU A 818 -26.03 12.59 -33.57
CA GLU A 818 -25.53 11.65 -34.59
C GLU A 818 -24.02 11.47 -34.46
N ASP A 819 -23.27 12.55 -34.25
CA ASP A 819 -21.84 12.54 -34.00
C ASP A 819 -21.53 12.62 -32.50
N PHE A 820 -20.94 11.56 -31.95
CA PHE A 820 -20.48 11.52 -30.56
C PHE A 820 -18.95 11.50 -30.51
N ASN A 821 -18.35 12.58 -30.01
CA ASN A 821 -16.92 12.60 -29.74
C ASN A 821 -16.63 11.80 -28.47
N ALA A 822 -16.02 10.63 -28.63
CA ALA A 822 -15.65 9.79 -27.50
C ALA A 822 -14.66 10.49 -26.56
N ASP A 823 -13.81 11.40 -27.04
CA ASP A 823 -12.75 12.03 -26.25
C ASP A 823 -13.18 13.31 -25.51
N ASP A 824 -14.47 13.64 -25.54
CA ASP A 824 -14.98 14.78 -24.78
C ASP A 824 -14.89 14.53 -23.26
N LYS A 825 -14.16 15.42 -22.57
CA LYS A 825 -13.90 15.32 -21.13
C LYS A 825 -15.17 15.46 -20.29
N THR A 826 -16.14 16.27 -20.72
CA THR A 826 -17.40 16.46 -20.00
C THR A 826 -18.24 15.18 -20.05
N ALA A 827 -18.39 14.60 -21.24
CA ALA A 827 -19.11 13.34 -21.43
C ALA A 827 -18.43 12.18 -20.67
N SER A 828 -17.11 12.07 -20.74
CA SER A 828 -16.37 11.02 -20.03
C SER A 828 -16.42 11.16 -18.50
N ALA A 829 -16.51 12.39 -17.97
CA ALA A 829 -16.65 12.64 -16.53
C ALA A 829 -17.96 12.11 -15.93
N THR A 830 -19.02 11.97 -16.74
CA THR A 830 -20.32 11.43 -16.28
C THR A 830 -20.30 9.91 -16.02
N ALA A 831 -19.23 9.21 -16.40
CA ALA A 831 -18.96 7.84 -16.01
C ALA A 831 -17.87 7.84 -14.93
N ALA A 832 -18.27 7.66 -13.67
CA ALA A 832 -17.39 7.89 -12.53
C ALA A 832 -17.44 6.77 -11.48
N VAL A 833 -16.34 6.61 -10.74
CA VAL A 833 -16.26 5.77 -9.56
C VAL A 833 -16.34 6.66 -8.33
N LEU A 834 -17.29 6.37 -7.44
CA LEU A 834 -17.41 7.04 -6.16
C LEU A 834 -16.43 6.42 -5.17
N GLY A 835 -15.46 7.21 -4.71
CA GLY A 835 -14.44 6.74 -3.78
C GLY A 835 -14.17 7.69 -2.63
N ILE A 836 -13.64 7.15 -1.54
CA ILE A 836 -13.05 7.93 -0.46
C ILE A 836 -11.58 8.11 -0.78
N LYS A 837 -11.10 9.36 -0.82
CA LYS A 837 -9.67 9.69 -0.81
C LYS A 837 -9.41 10.55 0.42
N SER A 838 -8.64 10.04 1.38
CA SER A 838 -8.50 10.62 2.72
C SER A 838 -9.88 10.74 3.40
N SER A 839 -10.35 11.94 3.75
CA SER A 839 -11.67 12.17 4.37
C SER A 839 -12.77 12.54 3.37
N HIS A 840 -12.42 12.81 2.11
CA HIS A 840 -13.36 13.37 1.14
C HIS A 840 -13.90 12.31 0.19
N LEU A 841 -15.22 12.34 -0.04
CA LEU A 841 -15.82 11.62 -1.16
C LEU A 841 -15.51 12.36 -2.46
N ARG A 842 -14.98 11.63 -3.44
CA ARG A 842 -14.64 12.14 -4.76
C ARG A 842 -15.19 11.20 -5.82
N PHE A 843 -15.65 11.80 -6.93
CA PHE A 843 -15.98 11.07 -8.15
C PHE A 843 -14.76 11.10 -9.07
N GLY A 844 -14.15 9.94 -9.33
CA GLY A 844 -13.06 9.80 -10.28
C GLY A 844 -13.57 9.29 -11.62
N SER A 845 -13.19 9.93 -12.73
CA SER A 845 -13.57 9.44 -14.07
C SER A 845 -13.01 8.04 -14.32
N ILE A 846 -13.84 7.13 -14.83
CA ILE A 846 -13.45 5.74 -15.05
C ILE A 846 -12.25 5.62 -16.00
N ARG A 847 -12.18 6.43 -17.06
CA ARG A 847 -11.04 6.40 -18.01
C ARG A 847 -9.72 6.73 -17.32
N GLN A 848 -9.72 7.80 -16.53
CA GLN A 848 -8.53 8.21 -15.80
C GLN A 848 -8.07 7.10 -14.83
N LEU A 849 -9.01 6.51 -14.10
CA LEU A 849 -8.70 5.45 -13.15
C LEU A 849 -8.19 4.18 -13.85
N TYR A 850 -8.86 3.76 -14.93
CA TYR A 850 -8.54 2.55 -15.67
C TYR A 850 -7.17 2.64 -16.34
N ASP A 851 -6.88 3.75 -17.03
CA ASP A 851 -5.64 3.88 -17.81
C ASP A 851 -4.42 4.21 -16.92
N TYR A 852 -4.59 5.05 -15.91
CA TYR A 852 -3.47 5.58 -15.13
C TYR A 852 -3.30 4.96 -13.75
N GLU A 853 -4.39 4.70 -13.02
CA GLU A 853 -4.34 4.24 -11.62
C GLU A 853 -4.43 2.71 -11.46
N THR A 854 -4.76 1.96 -12.52
CA THR A 854 -5.05 0.52 -12.43
C THR A 854 -3.94 -0.36 -13.01
N GLU A 855 -3.57 -1.42 -12.29
CA GLU A 855 -2.80 -2.54 -12.83
C GLU A 855 -3.75 -3.67 -13.24
N ILE A 856 -4.10 -3.72 -14.53
CA ILE A 856 -5.17 -4.59 -15.05
C ILE A 856 -4.82 -6.07 -14.84
N ALA A 857 -3.56 -6.47 -15.07
CA ALA A 857 -3.14 -7.86 -14.93
C ALA A 857 -3.26 -8.39 -13.50
N LYS A 858 -2.98 -7.52 -12.51
CA LYS A 858 -3.10 -7.86 -11.09
C LYS A 858 -4.49 -7.57 -10.51
N ARG A 859 -5.32 -6.81 -11.23
CA ARG A 859 -6.67 -6.40 -10.78
C ARG A 859 -6.63 -5.60 -9.48
N MET A 860 -5.73 -4.62 -9.42
CA MET A 860 -5.50 -3.78 -8.24
C MET A 860 -5.04 -2.37 -8.64
N PRO A 861 -5.11 -1.39 -7.72
CA PRO A 861 -4.51 -0.09 -7.95
C PRO A 861 -2.98 -0.18 -8.05
N LYS A 862 -2.35 0.68 -8.86
CA LYS A 862 -0.89 0.78 -8.97
C LYS A 862 -0.23 1.29 -7.70
N LYS A 863 -0.93 2.16 -6.96
CA LYS A 863 -0.49 2.71 -5.66
C LYS A 863 -1.40 2.17 -4.57
N ILE A 864 -0.81 1.53 -3.57
CA ILE A 864 -1.50 1.04 -2.38
C ILE A 864 -1.54 2.13 -1.31
N SER A 865 -2.62 2.21 -0.54
CA SER A 865 -2.78 3.21 0.54
C SER A 865 -2.32 2.71 1.92
N TRP A 866 -2.04 1.41 2.06
CA TRP A 866 -1.81 0.74 3.35
C TRP A 866 -0.35 0.35 3.63
N GLU A 867 0.61 0.90 2.87
CA GLU A 867 2.05 0.66 3.06
C GLU A 867 2.51 1.11 4.46
N HIS A 868 2.13 2.32 4.88
CA HIS A 868 2.46 2.83 6.21
C HIS A 868 1.84 2.00 7.35
N THR A 869 0.62 1.52 7.16
CA THR A 869 -0.06 0.64 8.14
C THR A 869 0.71 -0.66 8.33
N ARG A 870 1.30 -1.19 7.25
CA ARG A 870 2.13 -2.39 7.29
C ARG A 870 3.40 -2.17 8.11
N GLU A 871 4.11 -1.07 7.88
CA GLU A 871 5.29 -0.70 8.67
C GLU A 871 4.98 -0.65 10.17
N ILE A 872 3.85 -0.05 10.56
CA ILE A 872 3.42 0.01 11.96
C ILE A 872 3.12 -1.39 12.50
N ALA A 873 2.45 -2.25 11.72
CA ALA A 873 2.15 -3.62 12.13
C ALA A 873 3.44 -4.40 12.43
N ASP A 874 4.45 -4.32 11.57
CA ASP A 874 5.73 -4.99 11.73
C ASP A 874 6.53 -4.44 12.93
N GLN A 875 6.50 -3.11 13.12
CA GLN A 875 7.07 -2.47 14.30
C GLN A 875 6.45 -3.01 15.59
N LEU A 876 5.12 -3.09 15.67
CA LEU A 876 4.40 -3.57 16.85
C LEU A 876 4.44 -5.09 17.03
N ALA A 877 4.67 -5.87 15.97
CA ALA A 877 4.87 -7.31 16.03
C ALA A 877 6.26 -7.66 16.58
N GLY A 878 7.24 -6.77 16.41
CA GLY A 878 8.64 -7.01 16.80
C GLY A 878 9.43 -7.75 15.72
N ALA A 879 8.90 -7.83 14.48
CA ALA A 879 9.61 -8.36 13.32
C ALA A 879 10.96 -7.65 13.08
N ASN A 880 11.04 -6.37 13.48
CA ASN A 880 12.26 -5.56 13.39
C ASN A 880 13.09 -5.48 14.69
N ALA A 881 12.71 -6.13 15.79
CA ALA A 881 13.53 -6.14 17.02
C ALA A 881 14.72 -7.11 16.91
N VAL A 882 14.60 -8.14 16.05
CA VAL A 882 15.67 -9.10 15.72
C VAL A 882 16.37 -8.72 14.40
N GLY A 883 15.88 -7.68 13.73
CA GLY A 883 16.24 -7.34 12.34
C GLY A 883 16.42 -5.85 12.02
N LYS A 884 16.40 -4.93 13.00
CA LYS A 884 16.98 -3.59 12.79
C LYS A 884 18.50 -3.70 12.77
N VAL A 885 18.97 -4.16 11.62
CA VAL A 885 20.04 -3.48 10.93
C VAL A 885 19.82 -1.97 11.10
N VAL A 886 20.63 -1.35 11.94
CA VAL A 886 20.66 0.12 12.07
C VAL A 886 20.84 0.67 10.64
N ALA A 887 19.86 1.42 10.13
CA ALA A 887 20.12 2.18 8.91
C ALA A 887 21.14 3.26 9.27
N LEU A 888 22.08 3.55 8.37
CA LEU A 888 23.00 4.66 8.59
C LEU A 888 22.17 5.93 8.79
N PRO A 889 22.53 6.83 9.73
CA PRO A 889 22.01 8.19 9.73
C PRO A 889 22.66 8.91 8.54
N ILE A 890 22.28 8.55 7.31
CA ILE A 890 22.51 9.41 6.16
C ILE A 890 21.30 10.33 6.18
N SER A 891 21.45 11.49 6.83
CA SER A 891 20.52 12.59 6.70
C SER A 891 20.12 12.74 5.23
N SER A 892 18.83 12.72 4.97
CA SER A 892 18.19 12.87 3.66
C SER A 892 18.30 14.30 3.12
N ASN A 893 19.41 14.99 3.37
CA ASN A 893 19.63 16.37 2.95
C ASN A 893 21.11 16.65 2.71
N THR A 894 21.67 16.06 1.67
CA THR A 894 22.57 16.78 0.75
C THR A 894 22.72 15.94 -0.50
N ASN A 895 22.26 16.45 -1.62
CA ASN A 895 22.43 15.81 -2.92
C ASN A 895 23.90 16.02 -3.34
N ILE A 896 24.84 15.35 -2.66
CA ILE A 896 26.30 15.47 -2.87
C ILE A 896 26.64 15.18 -4.34
N SER A 897 25.92 14.24 -4.95
CA SER A 897 25.93 13.96 -6.39
C SER A 897 25.70 15.20 -7.26
N GLU A 898 24.74 16.04 -6.86
CA GLU A 898 24.26 17.21 -7.59
C GLU A 898 25.14 18.44 -7.32
N LEU A 899 25.73 18.53 -6.11
CA LEU A 899 26.75 19.52 -5.77
C LEU A 899 28.06 19.27 -6.53
N LEU A 900 28.48 18.00 -6.65
CA LEU A 900 29.66 17.61 -7.43
C LEU A 900 29.52 17.92 -8.93
N GLU A 901 28.31 17.82 -9.48
CA GLU A 901 28.02 18.18 -10.88
C GLU A 901 28.00 19.70 -11.13
N LYS A 902 27.78 20.52 -10.08
CA LYS A 902 27.75 21.99 -10.16
C LYS A 902 29.09 22.66 -9.79
N CYS A 903 30.06 21.92 -9.26
CA CYS A 903 31.36 22.45 -8.90
C CYS A 903 32.20 22.76 -10.14
N SER A 904 32.70 24.00 -10.22
CA SER A 904 33.48 24.52 -11.35
C SER A 904 34.91 24.92 -10.97
N ASN A 905 35.30 24.79 -9.70
CA ASN A 905 36.64 25.20 -9.23
C ASN A 905 37.18 24.30 -8.11
N THR A 906 38.51 24.14 -8.05
CA THR A 906 39.25 23.21 -7.17
C THR A 906 38.98 23.43 -5.67
N ASN A 907 38.77 24.66 -5.24
CA ASN A 907 38.48 24.97 -3.84
C ASN A 907 37.09 24.48 -3.38
N GLN A 908 36.11 24.39 -4.27
CA GLN A 908 34.78 23.85 -3.95
C GLN A 908 34.80 22.32 -3.86
N VAL A 909 35.58 21.67 -4.75
CA VAL A 909 35.81 20.22 -4.72
C VAL A 909 36.52 19.81 -3.42
N ALA A 910 37.44 20.65 -2.92
CA ALA A 910 38.15 20.41 -1.66
C ALA A 910 37.24 20.45 -0.42
N SER A 911 36.26 21.38 -0.37
CA SER A 911 35.27 21.43 0.73
C SER A 911 34.39 20.18 0.76
N ILE A 912 33.91 19.73 -0.40
CA ILE A 912 33.02 18.56 -0.52
C ILE A 912 33.79 17.26 -0.25
N ARG A 913 35.10 17.23 -0.53
CA ARG A 913 35.98 16.10 -0.22
C ARG A 913 36.00 15.79 1.28
N ASP A 914 36.07 16.80 2.14
CA ASP A 914 36.12 16.58 3.59
C ASP A 914 34.79 16.02 4.13
N ASP A 915 33.65 16.50 3.60
CA ASP A 915 32.32 15.99 3.94
C ASP A 915 32.14 14.52 3.51
N ILE A 916 32.62 14.14 2.31
CA ILE A 916 32.57 12.74 1.82
C ILE A 916 33.50 11.83 2.63
N ILE A 917 34.65 12.34 3.09
CA ILE A 917 35.57 11.58 3.94
C ILE A 917 34.95 11.32 5.31
N ASP A 918 34.24 12.31 5.88
CA ASP A 918 33.58 12.12 7.17
C ASP A 918 32.41 11.13 7.06
N LEU A 919 31.63 11.21 5.98
CA LEU A 919 30.55 10.25 5.67
C LEU A 919 31.07 8.82 5.47
N ASN A 920 32.23 8.66 4.81
CA ASN A 920 32.93 7.38 4.69
C ASN A 920 33.42 6.85 6.04
N LYS A 921 33.92 7.71 6.94
CA LYS A 921 34.34 7.29 8.29
C LYS A 921 33.17 6.83 9.14
N GLN A 922 32.03 7.54 9.06
CA GLN A 922 30.80 7.15 9.73
C GLN A 922 30.30 5.80 9.22
N TYR A 923 30.34 5.57 7.90
CA TYR A 923 30.04 4.28 7.28
C TYR A 923 30.96 3.14 7.76
N VAL A 924 32.27 3.37 7.82
CA VAL A 924 33.24 2.35 8.26
C VAL A 924 33.08 2.02 9.75
N ASN A 925 32.86 3.02 10.60
CA ASN A 925 32.58 2.83 12.03
C ASN A 925 31.27 2.06 12.26
N PHE A 926 30.29 2.27 11.39
CA PHE A 926 29.00 1.59 11.42
C PHE A 926 29.12 0.09 11.08
N VAL A 927 29.86 -0.24 10.03
CA VAL A 927 30.10 -1.65 9.63
C VAL A 927 30.95 -2.39 10.65
N THR A 928 31.95 -1.73 11.25
CA THR A 928 32.84 -2.34 12.26
C THR A 928 32.18 -2.57 13.62
N SER A 929 31.07 -1.89 13.92
CA SER A 929 30.27 -2.09 15.14
C SER A 929 29.15 -3.12 15.01
N GLY A 930 29.12 -3.89 13.92
CA GLY A 930 28.17 -5.00 13.69
C GLY A 930 26.91 -4.60 12.92
N GLY A 931 26.86 -3.40 12.34
CA GLY A 931 25.78 -2.96 11.44
C GLY A 931 25.89 -3.54 10.03
N SER A 932 24.76 -3.82 9.39
CA SER A 932 24.66 -4.23 7.98
C SER A 932 24.25 -3.03 7.12
N ALA A 933 25.00 -2.64 6.09
CA ALA A 933 24.52 -1.61 5.18
C ALA A 933 23.65 -2.22 4.08
N THR A 934 22.50 -1.61 3.75
CA THR A 934 21.68 -2.05 2.63
C THR A 934 22.46 -1.94 1.31
N PRO A 935 22.18 -2.77 0.28
CA PRO A 935 22.85 -2.67 -1.01
C PRO A 935 22.78 -1.27 -1.64
N TYR A 936 21.70 -0.52 -1.36
CA TYR A 936 21.52 0.86 -1.81
C TYR A 936 22.50 1.84 -1.13
N GLU A 937 22.66 1.77 0.19
CA GLU A 937 23.60 2.64 0.94
C GLU A 937 25.05 2.39 0.54
N ARG A 938 25.45 1.12 0.34
CA ARG A 938 26.80 0.80 -0.17
C ARG A 938 27.02 1.37 -1.56
N ARG A 939 25.98 1.32 -2.40
CA ARG A 939 26.02 1.85 -3.76
C ARG A 939 26.07 3.38 -3.78
N GLN A 940 25.37 4.06 -2.87
CA GLN A 940 25.42 5.52 -2.69
C GLN A 940 26.80 5.99 -2.25
N VAL A 941 27.38 5.39 -1.20
CA VAL A 941 28.73 5.74 -0.72
C VAL A 941 29.79 5.51 -1.80
N LYS A 942 29.69 4.38 -2.52
CA LYS A 942 30.58 4.06 -3.65
C LYS A 942 30.40 5.05 -4.81
N ASN A 943 29.17 5.38 -5.18
CA ASN A 943 28.88 6.34 -6.25
C ASN A 943 29.38 7.75 -5.92
N ASN A 944 29.14 8.25 -4.70
CA ASN A 944 29.60 9.57 -4.27
C ASN A 944 31.14 9.65 -4.26
N THR A 945 31.80 8.58 -3.81
CA THR A 945 33.27 8.48 -3.84
C THR A 945 33.80 8.45 -5.28
N CYS A 946 33.20 7.66 -6.17
CA CYS A 946 33.58 7.61 -7.58
C CYS A 946 33.36 8.96 -8.29
N LYS A 947 32.24 9.65 -8.04
CA LYS A 947 31.97 10.98 -8.61
C LYS A 947 32.96 12.03 -8.11
N LEU A 948 33.40 11.97 -6.84
CA LEU A 948 34.46 12.84 -6.32
C LEU A 948 35.78 12.62 -7.07
N PHE A 949 36.17 11.37 -7.30
CA PHE A 949 37.39 11.07 -8.06
C PHE A 949 37.31 11.58 -9.51
N GLN A 950 36.16 11.40 -10.17
CA GLN A 950 35.92 11.95 -11.51
C GLN A 950 35.97 13.49 -11.53
N ALA A 951 35.41 14.15 -10.51
CA ALA A 951 35.47 15.61 -10.39
C ALA A 951 36.90 16.11 -10.11
N MET A 952 37.70 15.37 -9.34
CA MET A 952 39.12 15.66 -9.11
C MET A 952 39.95 15.46 -10.38
N GLU A 953 39.73 14.38 -11.12
CA GLU A 953 40.40 14.14 -12.42
C GLU A 953 40.06 15.24 -13.43
N LYS A 954 38.80 15.69 -13.45
CA LYS A 954 38.34 16.78 -14.33
C LYS A 954 38.94 18.13 -13.93
N ALA A 955 39.09 18.40 -12.64
CA ALA A 955 39.74 19.60 -12.13
C ALA A 955 41.26 19.60 -12.35
N ASP A 956 41.92 18.44 -12.25
CA ASP A 956 43.34 18.27 -12.61
C ASP A 956 43.57 18.40 -14.13
N PHE A 957 42.58 18.01 -14.95
CA PHE A 957 42.60 18.16 -16.41
C PHE A 957 42.60 19.63 -16.86
N GLU A 958 41.91 20.52 -16.13
CA GLU A 958 41.87 21.95 -16.45
C GLU A 958 43.14 22.70 -16.02
N GLN A 959 43.89 22.22 -15.03
CA GLN A 959 45.12 22.90 -14.57
C GLN A 959 46.38 22.51 -15.33
N ASN A 960 46.51 21.28 -15.82
CA ASN A 960 47.80 20.75 -16.28
C ASN A 960 47.76 20.13 -17.68
N GLY A 961 47.18 20.85 -18.65
CA GLY A 961 47.04 20.42 -20.04
C GLY A 961 48.34 19.98 -20.73
N ASN A 962 48.72 18.71 -20.60
CA ASN A 962 49.56 18.00 -21.55
C ASN A 962 49.38 16.47 -21.46
N LEU A 963 49.23 15.87 -22.65
CA LEU A 963 48.87 14.48 -22.93
C LEU A 963 50.07 13.53 -22.84
N PHE A 964 49.88 12.33 -22.29
CA PHE A 964 50.62 11.14 -22.74
C PHE A 964 49.66 10.05 -23.21
N ARG A 965 50.04 9.46 -24.33
CA ARG A 965 49.25 8.71 -25.31
C ARG A 965 49.40 7.20 -25.08
N PHE A 966 48.32 6.44 -25.19
CA PHE A 966 48.35 5.14 -25.87
C PHE A 966 47.11 4.97 -26.75
N THR A 967 47.35 4.42 -27.92
CA THR A 967 46.52 4.36 -29.12
C THR A 967 45.60 3.14 -29.16
N GLY A 968 44.37 3.32 -29.67
CA GLY A 968 43.57 2.27 -30.31
C GLY A 968 42.16 2.07 -29.73
N GLU A 969 41.16 2.62 -30.41
CA GLU A 969 39.71 2.42 -30.16
C GLU A 969 39.12 1.26 -31.03
N PRO A 970 37.89 0.77 -30.74
CA PRO A 970 37.34 -0.58 -31.02
C PRO A 970 36.69 -0.75 -32.42
N GLU A 971 36.34 -1.97 -32.90
CA GLU A 971 35.00 -2.62 -32.92
C GLU A 971 34.99 -3.79 -33.98
N PRO A 972 33.91 -4.57 -34.27
CA PRO A 972 33.02 -5.46 -33.49
C PRO A 972 32.89 -6.90 -34.17
N PRO A 973 31.97 -7.82 -33.77
CA PRO A 973 32.02 -9.29 -34.02
C PRO A 973 31.41 -9.77 -35.37
N VAL A 974 31.33 -11.08 -35.72
CA VAL A 974 30.13 -11.94 -35.51
C VAL A 974 30.28 -13.37 -36.12
N THR A 975 29.95 -14.40 -35.33
CA THR A 975 29.31 -15.72 -35.66
C THR A 975 30.04 -17.08 -35.85
N LEU A 976 29.90 -17.93 -34.81
CA LEU A 976 29.81 -19.41 -34.71
C LEU A 976 29.51 -20.17 -36.01
N SER A 977 30.21 -21.29 -36.19
CA SER A 977 29.67 -22.48 -36.85
C SER A 977 29.66 -23.70 -35.91
N LYS A 978 28.48 -24.05 -35.37
CA LYS A 978 27.98 -25.43 -35.28
C LYS A 978 26.45 -25.37 -35.44
N HIS A 979 25.98 -25.94 -36.54
CA HIS A 979 24.59 -26.25 -36.85
C HIS A 979 24.46 -27.79 -36.69
N ASN A 980 23.44 -28.43 -36.12
CA ASN A 980 22.03 -28.11 -35.84
C ASN A 980 21.58 -29.05 -34.68
N ILE A 981 20.64 -28.74 -33.76
CA ILE A 981 19.30 -28.12 -33.85
C ILE A 981 18.94 -27.58 -32.43
N ALA A 982 18.35 -26.41 -32.13
CA ALA A 982 18.61 -25.02 -32.53
C ALA A 982 18.22 -24.10 -31.33
N PRO A 983 19.17 -23.56 -30.53
CA PRO A 983 18.87 -22.65 -29.42
C PRO A 983 18.80 -21.19 -29.92
N VAL A 984 17.77 -20.47 -29.50
CA VAL A 984 17.53 -19.05 -29.81
C VAL A 984 18.68 -18.20 -29.26
N ALA A 985 19.38 -17.48 -30.16
CA ALA A 985 20.75 -17.02 -29.98
C ALA A 985 20.91 -15.81 -29.02
N MET A 986 21.72 -16.02 -27.98
CA MET A 986 22.45 -14.96 -27.26
C MET A 986 23.55 -14.40 -28.18
N GLU A 987 23.80 -13.10 -28.10
CA GLU A 987 24.96 -12.45 -28.71
C GLU A 987 26.25 -13.19 -28.34
N GLN A 988 27.07 -13.46 -29.34
CA GLN A 988 28.28 -14.24 -29.19
C GLN A 988 29.42 -13.40 -28.61
N TYR A 989 29.69 -13.62 -27.33
CA TYR A 989 31.00 -13.36 -26.75
C TYR A 989 31.89 -14.59 -26.99
N GLU A 990 32.98 -14.45 -27.75
CA GLU A 990 34.03 -15.48 -27.77
C GLU A 990 34.73 -15.52 -26.40
N PRO A 991 34.72 -16.67 -25.70
CA PRO A 991 35.37 -16.79 -24.41
C PRO A 991 36.88 -16.62 -24.54
N GLN A 992 37.50 -15.88 -23.62
CA GLN A 992 38.94 -15.66 -23.64
C GLN A 992 39.66 -16.96 -23.23
N LYS A 993 40.40 -17.57 -24.17
CA LYS A 993 41.19 -18.78 -23.95
C LYS A 993 42.63 -18.45 -23.54
N ILE A 994 43.07 -19.03 -22.44
CA ILE A 994 44.42 -18.91 -21.88
C ILE A 994 45.06 -20.31 -21.95
N SER A 995 46.02 -20.49 -22.85
CA SER A 995 46.83 -21.70 -22.93
C SER A 995 48.25 -21.42 -22.45
N GLY A 996 48.72 -22.14 -21.43
CA GLY A 996 50.05 -21.95 -20.84
C GLY A 996 51.14 -22.84 -21.45
N LYS A 997 52.40 -22.40 -21.43
CA LYS A 997 53.58 -23.23 -21.73
C LYS A 997 54.10 -23.88 -20.43
N ASN A 998 54.55 -25.13 -20.51
CA ASN A 998 55.07 -25.93 -19.40
C ASN A 998 56.12 -25.16 -18.56
N GLY A 999 55.88 -25.03 -17.25
CA GLY A 999 56.79 -24.37 -16.29
C GLY A 999 56.61 -22.86 -16.10
N GLN A 1000 55.56 -22.23 -16.64
CA GLN A 1000 55.28 -20.79 -16.44
C GLN A 1000 54.13 -20.53 -15.46
N SER A 1001 54.18 -19.41 -14.73
CA SER A 1001 53.06 -18.94 -13.92
C SER A 1001 52.01 -18.24 -14.79
N VAL A 1002 50.75 -18.66 -14.72
CA VAL A 1002 49.62 -18.05 -15.43
C VAL A 1002 48.82 -17.21 -14.43
N ARG A 1003 48.61 -15.92 -14.72
CA ARG A 1003 47.89 -14.99 -13.84
C ARG A 1003 46.58 -14.54 -14.49
N ILE A 1004 45.48 -14.61 -13.75
CA ILE A 1004 44.16 -14.13 -14.13
C ILE A 1004 43.92 -12.80 -13.40
N GLY A 1005 44.09 -11.69 -14.12
CA GLY A 1005 44.00 -10.31 -13.61
C GLY A 1005 42.69 -9.58 -13.96
N PRO A 1006 42.59 -8.27 -13.63
CA PRO A 1006 41.43 -7.42 -13.90
C PRO A 1006 41.03 -7.34 -15.38
N GLU A 1007 41.95 -7.60 -16.30
CA GLU A 1007 41.66 -7.68 -17.74
C GLU A 1007 40.63 -8.76 -18.13
N HIS A 1008 40.35 -9.70 -17.21
CA HIS A 1008 39.39 -10.80 -17.39
C HIS A 1008 38.11 -10.63 -16.56
N ALA A 1009 37.89 -9.46 -15.97
CA ALA A 1009 36.72 -9.15 -15.16
C ALA A 1009 35.40 -9.35 -15.94
N ARG A 1010 34.39 -9.93 -15.28
CA ARG A 1010 33.02 -10.12 -15.81
C ARG A 1010 32.97 -10.84 -17.17
N ARG A 1011 33.87 -11.80 -17.40
CA ARG A 1011 33.90 -12.68 -18.59
C ARG A 1011 33.94 -14.15 -18.18
N HIS A 1012 33.57 -15.05 -19.09
CA HIS A 1012 33.87 -16.48 -18.98
C HIS A 1012 35.30 -16.74 -19.46
N VAL A 1013 36.15 -17.31 -18.59
CA VAL A 1013 37.57 -17.55 -18.88
C VAL A 1013 37.82 -19.05 -19.05
N TYR A 1014 38.52 -19.43 -20.13
CA TYR A 1014 38.89 -20.82 -20.39
C TYR A 1014 40.40 -20.99 -20.27
N VAL A 1015 40.84 -21.89 -19.40
CA VAL A 1015 42.25 -22.19 -19.17
C VAL A 1015 42.50 -23.63 -19.62
N GLU A 1016 43.29 -23.83 -20.68
CA GLU A 1016 43.42 -25.15 -21.32
C GLU A 1016 44.89 -25.59 -21.48
N ASN A 1017 45.15 -26.89 -21.36
CA ASN A 1017 46.43 -27.56 -21.67
C ASN A 1017 47.64 -27.09 -20.83
N ILE A 1018 47.46 -26.94 -19.52
CA ILE A 1018 48.51 -26.51 -18.59
C ILE A 1018 49.19 -27.70 -17.91
N GLN A 1019 50.50 -27.84 -18.10
CA GLN A 1019 51.32 -28.88 -17.46
C GLN A 1019 52.38 -28.27 -16.54
N LYS A 1020 52.58 -28.86 -15.35
CA LYS A 1020 53.61 -28.49 -14.35
C LYS A 1020 53.82 -26.98 -14.17
N SER A 1021 52.71 -26.26 -14.04
CA SER A 1021 52.67 -24.79 -14.00
C SER A 1021 51.81 -24.30 -12.83
N THR A 1022 51.92 -23.01 -12.49
CA THR A 1022 51.15 -22.43 -11.37
C THR A 1022 50.13 -21.42 -11.88
N VAL A 1023 48.86 -21.55 -11.50
CA VAL A 1023 47.78 -20.62 -11.90
C VAL A 1023 47.39 -19.76 -10.70
N PHE A 1024 47.33 -18.44 -10.89
CA PHE A 1024 47.01 -17.44 -9.86
C PHE A 1024 45.80 -16.58 -10.28
N GLY A 1025 44.85 -16.35 -9.36
CA GLY A 1025 43.74 -15.38 -9.52
C GLY A 1025 43.87 -14.18 -8.56
N THR A 1026 43.21 -13.06 -8.86
CA THR A 1026 43.32 -11.78 -8.11
C THR A 1026 42.12 -11.48 -7.19
N GLN A 1027 42.34 -10.62 -6.18
CA GLN A 1027 41.38 -10.14 -5.18
C GLN A 1027 40.65 -8.85 -5.65
N ASN A 1028 39.35 -8.93 -5.98
CA ASN A 1028 38.33 -7.89 -5.71
C ASN A 1028 36.99 -8.27 -6.38
N ASN A 1029 35.89 -8.23 -5.61
CA ASN A 1029 34.56 -8.68 -6.04
C ASN A 1029 34.02 -7.96 -7.29
N ASP A 1030 34.47 -6.75 -7.58
CA ASP A 1030 34.02 -6.00 -8.77
C ASP A 1030 34.68 -6.47 -10.08
N ASN A 1031 35.84 -7.15 -9.99
CA ASN A 1031 36.69 -7.53 -11.12
C ASN A 1031 36.88 -9.06 -11.28
N ALA A 1032 36.05 -9.88 -10.62
CA ALA A 1032 36.08 -11.32 -10.80
C ALA A 1032 35.43 -11.76 -12.13
N PRO A 1033 35.92 -12.82 -12.77
CA PRO A 1033 35.25 -13.43 -13.93
C PRO A 1033 33.90 -14.04 -13.56
N TRP A 1034 32.95 -14.10 -14.51
CA TRP A 1034 31.62 -14.69 -14.28
C TRP A 1034 31.67 -16.20 -14.10
N SER A 1035 32.56 -16.89 -14.82
CA SER A 1035 32.95 -18.26 -14.51
C SER A 1035 34.36 -18.52 -15.03
N VAL A 1036 35.03 -19.52 -14.44
CA VAL A 1036 36.32 -19.98 -14.93
C VAL A 1036 36.26 -21.47 -15.20
N HIS A 1037 36.52 -21.83 -16.45
CA HIS A 1037 36.59 -23.20 -16.93
C HIS A 1037 38.06 -23.57 -17.09
N MET A 1038 38.53 -24.59 -16.40
CA MET A 1038 39.89 -25.10 -16.60
C MET A 1038 39.83 -26.52 -17.14
N GLN A 1039 40.54 -26.80 -18.24
CA GLN A 1039 40.52 -28.10 -18.90
C GLN A 1039 41.94 -28.62 -19.19
N ASN A 1040 42.12 -29.95 -19.15
CA ASN A 1040 43.38 -30.63 -19.50
C ASN A 1040 44.59 -30.14 -18.67
N LEU A 1041 44.49 -30.20 -17.34
CA LEU A 1041 45.59 -29.82 -16.44
C LEU A 1041 46.29 -31.07 -15.91
N SER A 1042 47.62 -31.09 -15.93
CA SER A 1042 48.39 -32.22 -15.38
C SER A 1042 49.61 -31.76 -14.58
N GLY A 1043 49.72 -32.22 -13.32
CA GLY A 1043 50.84 -31.88 -12.45
C GLY A 1043 50.93 -30.40 -12.06
N SER A 1044 49.81 -29.66 -12.08
CA SER A 1044 49.78 -28.20 -11.89
C SER A 1044 49.39 -27.79 -10.46
N ARG A 1045 49.80 -26.58 -10.04
CA ARG A 1045 49.41 -25.93 -8.77
C ARG A 1045 48.42 -24.80 -9.08
N VAL A 1046 47.27 -24.75 -8.43
CA VAL A 1046 46.25 -23.72 -8.68
C VAL A 1046 45.91 -22.99 -7.40
N VAL A 1047 45.98 -21.66 -7.41
CA VAL A 1047 45.56 -20.78 -6.32
C VAL A 1047 44.60 -19.74 -6.88
N MET A 1048 43.32 -19.82 -6.53
CA MET A 1048 42.30 -19.00 -7.19
C MET A 1048 41.19 -18.55 -6.24
N ARG A 1049 40.73 -17.30 -6.43
CA ARG A 1049 39.52 -16.73 -5.82
C ARG A 1049 38.61 -16.20 -6.93
N CYS A 1050 37.34 -16.57 -6.92
CA CYS A 1050 36.37 -16.21 -7.96
C CYS A 1050 34.95 -16.13 -7.39
N ASP A 1051 34.29 -14.98 -7.48
CA ASP A 1051 32.89 -14.84 -7.01
C ASP A 1051 31.88 -15.62 -7.86
N GLY A 1052 32.26 -16.03 -9.08
CA GLY A 1052 31.47 -16.91 -9.94
C GLY A 1052 31.81 -18.40 -9.81
N PRO A 1053 31.10 -19.30 -10.50
CA PRO A 1053 31.41 -20.72 -10.53
C PRO A 1053 32.78 -21.03 -11.15
N ILE A 1054 33.48 -22.01 -10.56
CA ILE A 1054 34.68 -22.62 -11.14
C ILE A 1054 34.32 -24.02 -11.63
N ILE A 1055 34.69 -24.32 -12.87
CA ILE A 1055 34.41 -25.60 -13.52
C ILE A 1055 35.72 -26.22 -13.98
N LEU A 1056 36.01 -27.42 -13.51
CA LEU A 1056 37.25 -28.15 -13.80
C LEU A 1056 36.92 -29.37 -14.66
N HIS A 1057 37.63 -29.58 -15.75
CA HIS A 1057 37.49 -30.75 -16.62
C HIS A 1057 38.84 -31.41 -16.88
N ASN A 1058 38.92 -32.74 -16.82
CA ASN A 1058 40.11 -33.51 -17.19
C ASN A 1058 41.40 -33.00 -16.48
N VAL A 1059 41.43 -33.13 -15.14
CA VAL A 1059 42.52 -32.64 -14.30
C VAL A 1059 43.21 -33.80 -13.60
N GLU A 1060 44.52 -33.96 -13.76
CA GLU A 1060 45.27 -35.09 -13.23
C GLU A 1060 46.47 -34.65 -12.36
N ALA A 1061 46.74 -35.39 -11.28
CA ALA A 1061 47.93 -35.25 -10.43
C ALA A 1061 48.24 -33.80 -9.98
N SER A 1062 47.20 -32.99 -9.77
CA SER A 1062 47.30 -31.55 -9.51
C SER A 1062 46.86 -31.18 -8.08
N VAL A 1063 47.34 -30.04 -7.57
CA VAL A 1063 47.00 -29.52 -6.24
C VAL A 1063 46.33 -28.16 -6.39
N LEU A 1064 45.13 -28.02 -5.84
CA LEU A 1064 44.26 -26.85 -6.03
C LEU A 1064 43.88 -26.20 -4.70
N LEU A 1065 43.90 -24.88 -4.65
CA LEU A 1065 43.41 -24.05 -3.55
C LEU A 1065 42.44 -23.00 -4.13
N VAL A 1066 41.14 -23.18 -3.89
CA VAL A 1066 40.06 -22.43 -4.58
C VAL A 1066 39.04 -21.83 -3.62
N GLU A 1067 38.72 -20.55 -3.79
CA GLU A 1067 37.63 -19.85 -3.13
C GLU A 1067 36.60 -19.45 -4.19
N CYS A 1068 35.38 -20.00 -4.14
CA CYS A 1068 34.37 -19.70 -5.17
C CYS A 1068 32.92 -19.82 -4.72
N HIS A 1069 31.99 -19.32 -5.55
CA HIS A 1069 30.56 -19.48 -5.26
C HIS A 1069 30.08 -20.92 -5.44
N GLN A 1070 30.47 -21.58 -6.53
CA GLN A 1070 30.15 -22.99 -6.79
C GLN A 1070 31.33 -23.68 -7.48
N LEU A 1071 31.66 -24.91 -7.08
CA LEU A 1071 32.70 -25.72 -7.69
C LEU A 1071 32.10 -26.93 -8.40
N ARG A 1072 32.37 -27.11 -9.69
CA ARG A 1072 32.03 -28.32 -10.45
C ARG A 1072 33.29 -28.97 -11.00
N ILE A 1073 33.36 -30.29 -10.89
CA ILE A 1073 34.51 -31.08 -11.29
C ILE A 1073 34.02 -32.22 -12.19
N HIS A 1074 34.65 -32.34 -13.34
CA HIS A 1074 34.42 -33.41 -14.29
C HIS A 1074 35.77 -34.07 -14.62
N GLU A 1075 35.88 -35.38 -14.49
CA GLU A 1075 37.07 -36.16 -14.86
C GLU A 1075 38.37 -35.74 -14.15
N MET A 1076 38.37 -35.73 -12.81
CA MET A 1076 39.58 -35.42 -12.01
C MET A 1076 40.22 -36.66 -11.41
N LYS A 1077 41.54 -36.84 -11.57
CA LYS A 1077 42.27 -38.04 -11.10
C LYS A 1077 43.48 -37.71 -10.23
N ASN A 1078 43.63 -38.38 -9.08
CA ASN A 1078 44.78 -38.26 -8.19
C ASN A 1078 45.10 -36.80 -7.74
N CYS A 1079 44.06 -36.00 -7.47
CA CYS A 1079 44.21 -34.57 -7.15
C CYS A 1079 43.92 -34.27 -5.67
N ARG A 1080 44.48 -33.16 -5.16
CA ARG A 1080 44.17 -32.62 -3.83
C ARG A 1080 43.55 -31.23 -3.95
N VAL A 1081 42.42 -31.01 -3.32
CA VAL A 1081 41.61 -29.79 -3.42
C VAL A 1081 41.38 -29.19 -2.03
N TYR A 1082 41.87 -27.97 -1.83
CA TYR A 1082 41.58 -27.11 -0.69
C TYR A 1082 40.54 -26.10 -1.13
N ALA A 1083 39.30 -26.20 -0.63
CA ALA A 1083 38.20 -25.38 -1.13
C ALA A 1083 37.50 -24.58 -0.03
N ASN A 1084 37.09 -23.37 -0.38
CA ASN A 1084 36.09 -22.58 0.34
C ASN A 1084 34.97 -22.25 -0.66
N VAL A 1085 33.80 -22.88 -0.50
CA VAL A 1085 32.69 -22.76 -1.45
C VAL A 1085 31.49 -22.13 -0.77
N SER A 1086 31.08 -20.93 -1.21
CA SER A 1086 30.04 -20.18 -0.51
C SER A 1086 28.64 -20.80 -0.62
N ASN A 1087 28.37 -21.56 -1.69
CA ASN A 1087 27.11 -22.31 -1.87
C ASN A 1087 27.13 -23.69 -1.15
N SER A 1088 28.17 -23.97 -0.34
CA SER A 1088 28.32 -25.19 0.48
C SER A 1088 28.11 -26.53 -0.26
N ARG A 1089 28.20 -26.55 -1.59
CA ARG A 1089 28.05 -27.73 -2.44
C ARG A 1089 29.12 -27.79 -3.52
N VAL A 1090 29.73 -28.95 -3.66
CA VAL A 1090 30.69 -29.30 -4.72
C VAL A 1090 30.09 -30.42 -5.54
N ILE A 1091 30.03 -30.27 -6.86
CA ILE A 1091 29.53 -31.32 -7.75
C ILE A 1091 30.71 -32.01 -8.41
N ILE A 1092 30.76 -33.34 -8.35
CA ILE A 1092 31.79 -34.14 -9.02
C ILE A 1092 31.17 -35.20 -9.93
N GLU A 1093 31.85 -35.44 -11.06
CA GLU A 1093 31.51 -36.45 -12.08
C GLU A 1093 32.81 -36.95 -12.73
N GLY A 1094 32.84 -38.19 -13.21
CA GLY A 1094 33.99 -38.89 -13.81
C GLY A 1094 35.29 -38.97 -12.98
N SER A 1095 35.27 -38.79 -11.66
CA SER A 1095 36.49 -38.50 -10.85
C SER A 1095 37.00 -39.70 -10.02
N GLU A 1096 38.31 -39.78 -9.79
CA GLU A 1096 38.96 -40.90 -9.07
C GLU A 1096 40.08 -40.42 -8.13
N ASN A 1097 40.10 -40.90 -6.88
CA ASN A 1097 41.15 -40.63 -5.89
C ASN A 1097 41.40 -39.13 -5.64
N VAL A 1098 40.32 -38.35 -5.41
CA VAL A 1098 40.38 -36.91 -5.11
C VAL A 1098 40.31 -36.68 -3.60
N THR A 1099 41.18 -35.84 -3.03
CA THR A 1099 41.12 -35.49 -1.59
C THR A 1099 40.64 -34.06 -1.40
N PHE A 1100 39.62 -33.85 -0.56
CA PHE A 1100 39.06 -32.53 -0.24
C PHE A 1100 39.37 -32.12 1.21
N SER A 1101 39.79 -30.88 1.40
CA SER A 1101 39.93 -30.23 2.70
C SER A 1101 39.35 -28.82 2.67
N GLY A 1102 38.77 -28.37 3.79
CA GLY A 1102 38.28 -27.00 3.93
C GLY A 1102 39.42 -26.03 4.26
N PHE A 1103 39.25 -24.76 3.87
CA PHE A 1103 40.05 -23.68 4.43
C PHE A 1103 39.20 -22.42 4.65
N SER A 1104 39.50 -21.67 5.69
CA SER A 1104 38.87 -20.38 6.00
C SER A 1104 39.92 -19.45 6.63
N ASP A 1105 39.87 -18.16 6.32
CA ASP A 1105 40.81 -17.13 6.80
C ASP A 1105 42.30 -17.52 6.71
N GLY A 1106 42.66 -18.22 5.63
CA GLY A 1106 44.02 -18.68 5.37
C GLY A 1106 44.54 -19.74 6.34
N LYS A 1107 43.64 -20.53 6.96
CA LYS A 1107 43.93 -21.73 7.77
C LYS A 1107 43.12 -22.93 7.26
N LEU A 1108 43.70 -24.13 7.34
CA LEU A 1108 42.97 -25.37 7.05
C LEU A 1108 41.96 -25.67 8.15
N CYS A 1109 40.77 -26.10 7.76
CA CYS A 1109 39.69 -26.51 8.65
C CYS A 1109 38.99 -27.77 8.10
N ALA A 1110 38.04 -28.31 8.85
CA ALA A 1110 37.16 -29.34 8.31
C ALA A 1110 36.39 -28.79 7.10
N PRO A 1111 36.10 -29.61 6.07
CA PRO A 1111 35.27 -29.20 4.94
C PRO A 1111 33.87 -28.76 5.41
N ALA A 1112 33.48 -27.52 5.11
CA ALA A 1112 32.15 -26.98 5.40
C ALA A 1112 31.21 -27.01 4.17
N PHE A 1113 31.43 -27.98 3.28
CA PHE A 1113 30.65 -28.20 2.05
C PHE A 1113 30.33 -29.68 1.87
N SER A 1114 29.19 -30.00 1.27
CA SER A 1114 28.86 -31.36 0.82
C SER A 1114 29.39 -31.61 -0.60
N VAL A 1115 29.71 -32.86 -0.91
CA VAL A 1115 30.12 -33.28 -2.26
C VAL A 1115 28.99 -34.12 -2.84
N ASP A 1116 28.38 -33.62 -3.91
CA ASP A 1116 27.38 -34.31 -4.72
C ASP A 1116 28.12 -35.08 -5.83
N ASP A 1117 28.29 -36.38 -5.64
CA ASP A 1117 28.97 -37.28 -6.58
C ASP A 1117 27.94 -37.96 -7.50
N PHE A 1118 27.95 -37.58 -8.77
CA PHE A 1118 27.04 -38.14 -9.78
C PHE A 1118 27.44 -39.55 -10.24
N ASP A 1119 28.69 -39.97 -10.01
CA ASP A 1119 29.15 -41.34 -10.30
C ASP A 1119 28.80 -42.33 -9.19
N TRP A 1120 28.51 -41.83 -7.98
CA TRP A 1120 28.28 -42.65 -6.78
C TRP A 1120 26.99 -42.28 -6.02
N PRO A 1121 25.81 -42.74 -6.49
CA PRO A 1121 24.54 -42.37 -5.89
C PRO A 1121 24.07 -43.44 -4.88
N THR A 1122 24.62 -43.51 -3.65
CA THR A 1122 23.98 -44.20 -2.49
C THR A 1122 24.78 -44.17 -1.17
N SER A 1123 24.04 -44.38 -0.06
CA SER A 1123 24.42 -44.33 1.36
C SER A 1123 25.25 -45.53 1.86
N GLU A 1124 26.49 -45.68 1.39
CA GLU A 1124 27.49 -46.62 1.95
C GLU A 1124 28.75 -45.91 2.47
N ALA A 1125 29.49 -46.57 3.38
CA ALA A 1125 30.39 -45.93 4.34
C ALA A 1125 31.77 -45.45 3.82
N VAL A 1126 32.18 -45.74 2.58
CA VAL A 1126 33.46 -45.22 2.01
C VAL A 1126 33.32 -44.99 0.50
N ASN A 1127 33.36 -43.74 0.05
CA ASN A 1127 33.38 -43.37 -1.37
C ASN A 1127 34.82 -43.57 -1.94
N PRO A 1128 35.00 -44.33 -3.05
CA PRO A 1128 36.32 -44.56 -3.66
C PRO A 1128 36.79 -43.42 -4.59
N HIS A 1129 35.90 -42.53 -5.00
CA HIS A 1129 36.15 -41.41 -5.91
C HIS A 1129 36.75 -40.20 -5.19
N TYR A 1130 36.34 -39.95 -3.94
CA TYR A 1130 36.90 -38.88 -3.13
C TYR A 1130 36.99 -39.18 -1.63
N LYS A 1131 37.88 -38.46 -0.93
CA LYS A 1131 38.02 -38.50 0.54
C LYS A 1131 37.97 -37.09 1.12
N LEU A 1132 37.11 -36.88 2.12
CA LEU A 1132 37.11 -35.67 2.95
C LEU A 1132 38.10 -35.85 4.11
N VAL A 1133 39.02 -34.90 4.28
CA VAL A 1133 40.07 -34.98 5.30
C VAL A 1133 40.04 -33.73 6.16
N ASP A 1134 39.90 -33.92 7.47
CA ASP A 1134 40.13 -32.88 8.47
C ASP A 1134 41.59 -32.45 8.38
N GLY A 1135 41.86 -31.14 8.31
CA GLY A 1135 43.15 -30.54 7.92
C GLY A 1135 44.39 -30.86 8.77
N GLY A 1136 44.38 -31.96 9.55
CA GLY A 1136 45.41 -32.38 10.48
C GLY A 1136 46.54 -33.26 9.92
N ASP A 1137 46.32 -34.18 8.97
CA ASP A 1137 47.14 -35.42 9.02
C ASP A 1137 47.72 -36.09 7.75
N ASP A 1138 47.84 -35.50 6.56
CA ASP A 1138 48.51 -36.24 5.44
C ASP A 1138 49.25 -35.39 4.37
N GLY A 1139 49.78 -34.22 4.73
CA GLY A 1139 50.55 -33.42 3.74
C GLY A 1139 50.92 -32.00 4.12
N ARG A 1140 51.38 -31.75 5.35
CA ARG A 1140 51.68 -30.39 5.85
C ARG A 1140 52.68 -29.59 5.01
N GLY A 1141 53.52 -30.23 4.19
CA GLY A 1141 54.49 -29.53 3.34
C GLY A 1141 53.87 -28.72 2.20
N SER A 1142 53.00 -29.33 1.38
CA SER A 1142 52.45 -28.69 0.17
C SER A 1142 51.35 -27.67 0.47
N ALA A 1143 50.52 -27.91 1.50
CA ALA A 1143 49.45 -26.99 1.88
C ALA A 1143 49.96 -25.67 2.49
N VAL A 1144 51.06 -25.72 3.24
CA VAL A 1144 51.65 -24.53 3.89
C VAL A 1144 52.31 -23.60 2.86
N GLU A 1145 52.91 -24.15 1.81
CA GLU A 1145 53.44 -23.35 0.69
C GLU A 1145 52.31 -22.65 -0.10
N LEU A 1146 51.24 -23.38 -0.42
CA LEU A 1146 50.07 -22.82 -1.14
C LEU A 1146 49.34 -21.75 -0.31
N LEU A 1147 49.24 -21.93 1.02
CA LEU A 1147 48.65 -20.92 1.90
C LEU A 1147 49.52 -19.66 2.04
N LYS A 1148 50.85 -19.79 1.94
CA LYS A 1148 51.77 -18.63 1.86
C LYS A 1148 51.60 -17.89 0.53
N GLU A 1149 51.47 -18.62 -0.58
CA GLU A 1149 51.16 -18.06 -1.90
C GLU A 1149 49.80 -17.34 -1.91
N TRP A 1150 48.77 -17.94 -1.27
CA TRP A 1150 47.45 -17.32 -1.10
C TRP A 1150 47.49 -16.02 -0.27
N LYS A 1151 48.26 -15.99 0.82
CA LYS A 1151 48.44 -14.76 1.63
C LYS A 1151 49.26 -13.69 0.92
N GLY A 1152 50.28 -14.08 0.16
CA GLY A 1152 51.11 -13.16 -0.64
C GLY A 1152 50.33 -12.48 -1.77
N ALA A 1153 49.30 -13.14 -2.30
CA ALA A 1153 48.41 -12.60 -3.32
C ALA A 1153 47.51 -11.44 -2.84
N GLY A 1154 47.42 -11.19 -1.53
CA GLY A 1154 46.70 -10.04 -0.95
C GLY A 1154 47.53 -8.77 -0.73
N SER A 1155 48.75 -8.71 -1.26
CA SER A 1155 49.67 -7.57 -1.11
C SER A 1155 50.24 -7.02 -2.44
N CYS A 1156 49.66 -7.41 -3.58
CA CYS A 1156 49.97 -6.87 -4.91
C CYS A 1156 48.78 -6.12 -5.48
#